data_AF-A0A926Y6S2-F1
#
_entry.id   AF-A0A926Y6S2-F1
#
_cell.length_a   1.000
_cell.length_b   1.000
_cell.length_c   1.000
_cell.angle_alpha   90.00
_cell.angle_beta   90.00
_cell.angle_gamma   90.00
#
_symmetry.space_group_name_H-M   'P 1'
#
loop_
_entity.id
_entity.type
_entity.pdbx_description
1 polymer ?
#
loop_
_entity_poly.entity_id
_entity_poly.type
_entity_poly.pdbx_seq_one_letter_code
_entity_poly.pdbx_strand_id
1 'polypeptide(L)'
;MAIAQLNSKIEAAKIYSAGATITRIAELNITANEAPEYIEIAGLPLALDDSSVRVRVEGGGGNAPIAADVRIGLAVPPRGETPNPPPDEELRAATAEVRQIEDAIALIDNEINVLSHLDVPDRPDGEPGKAPPPSPMGARLALANFSDEQIRARIKEKRETLEKLRKAKEHLADLQEKQARASTATEVRPNELRKTVVVSLSYGNTPTSEQTSRLVVEYFVPGARWTPTYVCRLNSAESSASIAVRALICQRTGEDWSGVRLELSTAEPMAWCALPELPSLRIGRAQPVVKKSGWRRPPIGAEILFEDFDRQKEGAIAAADKNRDNDDFFSPEVPPLFSLNDTREAFLSPEVEEISFTESIKPSPKPPRAAQTFGQAFGHLERDIVTRSPRTVKDEFGQLEDLLGGLPAELAANTPSPSPQMSKAVFREEASLGLPEPRGQRRRRSNMEEESTTDFLAYNLMRMGDANDPSKRGKLSIEQRQEFYLEILQRQQIVANFDIIDAIERAVANAEKCMRSPLPPGGINVRNVAGSFDYAYSADGRIDVPSDGQFHSVALTSSSAEVDVRYVVVPREDTNVFRIAQLRNPLQAPLLAGMADVYVDGEYILSTNIATVPAKGQMELGLGVEQAIKVARNTFYEEVRSGETIVSFNELRHKVQVDIKNNLPRVARIEVRERLPIPYEGAKVDVQIDSVLPGWEKYEQEERNAPIKGGYRWRVEVPAKGDINLSVDYKIKTFVDSELIGGNRREG
;
A
#
# COMPACT_ATOMS: atom_id res chain seq x y z
N MET A 1 -7.65 -35.50 -34.90
CA MET A 1 -8.58 -35.49 -33.76
C MET A 1 -9.32 -34.16 -33.78
N ALA A 2 -10.62 -34.15 -33.51
CA ALA A 2 -11.37 -32.90 -33.32
C ALA A 2 -11.31 -32.53 -31.84
N ILE A 3 -10.81 -31.33 -31.54
CA ILE A 3 -10.79 -30.77 -30.18
C ILE A 3 -11.90 -29.72 -30.11
N ALA A 4 -12.82 -29.89 -29.16
CA ALA A 4 -13.92 -28.94 -28.96
C ALA A 4 -13.46 -27.79 -28.05
N GLN A 5 -13.36 -26.58 -28.59
CA GLN A 5 -12.98 -25.41 -27.80
C GLN A 5 -14.20 -24.91 -26.99
N LEU A 6 -14.04 -24.74 -25.68
CA LEU A 6 -15.08 -24.19 -24.80
C LEU A 6 -14.67 -22.86 -24.19
N ASN A 7 -15.61 -21.92 -24.19
CA ASN A 7 -15.49 -20.67 -23.45
C ASN A 7 -15.67 -20.93 -21.95
N SER A 8 -14.81 -20.33 -21.14
CA SER A 8 -14.87 -20.44 -19.67
C SER A 8 -14.84 -19.07 -18.99
N LYS A 9 -15.64 -18.93 -17.94
CA LYS A 9 -15.72 -17.73 -17.10
C LYS A 9 -15.08 -17.99 -15.74
N ILE A 10 -14.39 -16.99 -15.16
CA ILE A 10 -13.94 -17.06 -13.78
C ILE A 10 -15.16 -16.97 -12.87
N GLU A 11 -15.35 -17.95 -11.99
CA GLU A 11 -16.47 -17.96 -11.04
C GLU A 11 -16.04 -17.52 -9.63
N ALA A 12 -14.81 -17.86 -9.24
CA ALA A 12 -14.24 -17.55 -7.93
C ALA A 12 -12.71 -17.35 -8.01
N ALA A 13 -12.20 -16.54 -7.08
CA ALA A 13 -10.77 -16.33 -6.86
C ALA A 13 -10.46 -16.39 -5.36
N LYS A 14 -9.50 -17.24 -4.99
CA LYS A 14 -9.00 -17.41 -3.62
C LYS A 14 -7.58 -16.86 -3.52
N ILE A 15 -7.39 -15.69 -2.91
CA ILE A 15 -6.08 -15.03 -2.81
C ILE A 15 -5.41 -15.44 -1.50
N TYR A 16 -4.13 -15.77 -1.56
CA TYR A 16 -3.31 -16.13 -0.40
C TYR A 16 -2.39 -14.97 0.01
N SER A 17 -1.51 -15.20 0.99
CA SER A 17 -0.44 -14.25 1.30
C SER A 17 0.48 -13.97 0.09
N ALA A 18 0.61 -14.94 -0.82
CA ALA A 18 1.25 -14.81 -2.13
C ALA A 18 0.55 -15.68 -3.19
N GLY A 19 0.13 -15.08 -4.30
CA GLY A 19 -0.59 -15.74 -5.40
C GLY A 19 -2.09 -15.96 -5.12
N ALA A 20 -2.78 -16.53 -6.10
CA ALA A 20 -4.20 -16.88 -6.00
C ALA A 20 -4.50 -18.22 -6.69
N THR A 21 -5.49 -18.93 -6.16
CA THR A 21 -6.15 -20.03 -6.88
C THR A 21 -7.40 -19.49 -7.57
N ILE A 22 -7.51 -19.73 -8.87
CA ILE A 22 -8.62 -19.29 -9.71
C ILE A 22 -9.48 -20.49 -10.08
N THR A 23 -10.81 -20.34 -9.97
CA THR A 23 -11.77 -21.36 -10.39
C THR A 23 -12.55 -20.83 -11.59
N ARG A 24 -12.37 -21.47 -12.75
CA ARG A 24 -13.12 -21.23 -13.99
C ARG A 24 -14.17 -22.31 -14.21
N ILE A 25 -15.31 -21.92 -14.78
CA ILE A 25 -16.35 -22.85 -15.24
C ILE A 25 -16.56 -22.67 -16.74
N ALA A 26 -16.51 -23.79 -17.46
CA ALA A 26 -17.04 -23.94 -18.81
C ALA A 26 -18.33 -24.77 -18.78
N GLU A 27 -19.30 -24.42 -19.61
CA GLU A 27 -20.54 -25.18 -19.77
C GLU A 27 -20.35 -26.22 -20.88
N LEU A 28 -20.51 -27.50 -20.52
CA LEU A 28 -20.32 -28.65 -21.41
C LEU A 28 -21.70 -29.24 -21.72
N ASN A 29 -22.19 -28.97 -22.93
CA ASN A 29 -23.42 -29.59 -23.45
C ASN A 29 -23.04 -30.85 -24.22
N ILE A 30 -23.59 -31.99 -23.80
CA ILE A 30 -23.37 -33.29 -24.43
C ILE A 30 -24.69 -33.71 -25.06
N THR A 31 -24.67 -34.04 -26.35
CA THR A 31 -25.83 -34.59 -27.07
C THR A 31 -25.54 -36.05 -27.46
N ALA A 32 -26.58 -36.79 -27.88
CA ALA A 32 -26.45 -38.22 -28.18
C ALA A 32 -25.52 -38.52 -29.39
N ASN A 33 -25.24 -37.54 -30.25
CA ASN A 33 -24.31 -37.67 -31.38
C ASN A 33 -23.03 -36.81 -31.25
N GLU A 34 -22.98 -35.86 -30.32
CA GLU A 34 -21.84 -34.94 -30.13
C GLU A 34 -21.30 -35.05 -28.70
N ALA A 35 -20.47 -36.07 -28.47
CA ALA A 35 -19.71 -36.28 -27.25
C ALA A 35 -18.22 -36.04 -27.53
N PRO A 36 -17.65 -34.86 -27.21
CA PRO A 36 -16.26 -34.56 -27.52
C PRO A 36 -15.30 -35.38 -26.65
N GLU A 37 -14.38 -36.11 -27.28
CA GLU A 37 -13.30 -36.86 -26.62
C GLU A 37 -12.24 -35.92 -26.03
N TYR A 38 -11.98 -34.77 -26.70
CA TYR A 38 -11.05 -33.74 -26.27
C TYR A 38 -11.72 -32.38 -26.21
N ILE A 39 -11.53 -31.67 -25.10
CA ILE A 39 -11.98 -30.29 -24.90
C ILE A 39 -10.77 -29.40 -24.69
N GLU A 40 -10.77 -28.20 -25.27
CA GLU A 40 -9.78 -27.16 -24.97
C GLU A 40 -10.43 -25.96 -24.30
N ILE A 41 -9.88 -25.56 -23.14
CA ILE A 41 -10.16 -24.27 -22.51
C ILE A 41 -8.99 -23.35 -22.76
N ALA A 42 -9.24 -22.27 -23.52
CA ALA A 42 -8.22 -21.32 -23.93
C ALA A 42 -8.22 -20.03 -23.09
N GLY A 43 -7.16 -19.22 -23.28
CA GLY A 43 -7.05 -17.90 -22.66
C GLY A 43 -6.74 -17.95 -21.17
N LEU A 44 -5.87 -18.86 -20.74
CA LEU A 44 -5.36 -18.94 -19.37
C LEU A 44 -4.03 -18.16 -19.24
N PRO A 45 -3.64 -17.70 -18.04
CA PRO A 45 -2.41 -16.96 -17.82
C PRO A 45 -1.17 -17.71 -18.29
N LEU A 46 -0.27 -17.03 -19.01
CA LEU A 46 1.03 -17.63 -19.33
C LEU A 46 1.87 -17.92 -18.06
N ALA A 47 1.61 -17.19 -16.98
CA ALA A 47 2.26 -17.34 -15.68
C ALA A 47 1.66 -18.42 -14.76
N LEU A 48 0.57 -19.12 -15.13
CA LEU A 48 -0.03 -20.15 -14.26
C LEU A 48 0.95 -21.30 -13.99
N ASP A 49 0.87 -21.90 -12.80
CA ASP A 49 1.67 -23.06 -12.42
C ASP A 49 1.06 -24.34 -13.03
N ASP A 50 1.77 -24.95 -13.97
CA ASP A 50 1.31 -26.13 -14.70
C ASP A 50 1.02 -27.32 -13.79
N SER A 51 1.75 -27.45 -12.68
CA SER A 51 1.56 -28.53 -11.70
C SER A 51 0.29 -28.36 -10.85
N SER A 52 -0.28 -27.15 -10.83
CA SER A 52 -1.46 -26.80 -10.03
C SER A 52 -2.79 -27.08 -10.71
N VAL A 53 -2.81 -27.28 -12.03
CA VAL A 53 -4.06 -27.43 -12.81
C VAL A 53 -4.83 -28.66 -12.37
N ARG A 54 -6.08 -28.47 -11.93
CA ARG A 54 -7.03 -29.54 -11.61
C ARG A 54 -8.30 -29.32 -12.42
N VAL A 55 -8.89 -30.41 -12.89
CA VAL A 55 -10.12 -30.41 -13.67
C VAL A 55 -11.09 -31.39 -13.07
N ARG A 56 -12.35 -30.98 -12.87
CA ARG A 56 -13.43 -31.81 -12.36
C ARG A 56 -14.72 -31.51 -13.12
N VAL A 57 -15.54 -32.53 -13.34
CA VAL A 57 -16.86 -32.40 -13.97
C VAL A 57 -17.92 -32.42 -12.88
N GLU A 58 -18.79 -31.41 -12.86
CA GLU A 58 -19.93 -31.30 -11.95
C GLU A 58 -21.25 -31.38 -12.72
N GLY A 59 -22.28 -31.96 -12.09
CA GLY A 59 -23.58 -32.19 -12.74
C GLY A 59 -23.59 -33.42 -13.66
N GLY A 60 -24.68 -33.60 -14.41
CA GLY A 60 -24.80 -34.71 -15.38
C GLY A 60 -25.37 -36.04 -14.86
N GLY A 61 -25.72 -36.15 -13.58
CA GLY A 61 -26.30 -37.38 -13.03
C GLY A 61 -25.34 -38.57 -13.08
N GLY A 62 -25.88 -39.79 -13.16
CA GLY A 62 -25.11 -41.03 -13.07
C GLY A 62 -24.22 -41.38 -14.29
N ASN A 63 -24.21 -40.56 -15.34
CA ASN A 63 -23.41 -40.77 -16.55
C ASN A 63 -22.59 -39.51 -16.92
N ALA A 64 -22.17 -38.72 -15.93
CA ALA A 64 -21.24 -37.62 -16.13
C ALA A 64 -19.89 -38.13 -16.65
N PRO A 65 -19.27 -37.45 -17.63
CA PRO A 65 -17.93 -37.82 -18.10
C PRO A 65 -16.88 -37.55 -17.03
N ILE A 66 -15.80 -38.32 -17.07
CA ILE A 66 -14.64 -38.18 -16.17
C ILE A 66 -13.50 -37.55 -16.98
N ALA A 67 -12.85 -36.53 -16.42
CA ALA A 67 -11.59 -36.02 -16.96
C ALA A 67 -10.50 -37.08 -16.76
N ALA A 68 -10.08 -37.73 -17.85
CA ALA A 68 -9.17 -38.88 -17.84
C ALA A 68 -7.70 -38.47 -17.98
N ASP A 69 -7.43 -37.41 -18.73
CA ASP A 69 -6.11 -36.80 -18.92
C ASP A 69 -6.26 -35.29 -19.01
N VAL A 70 -5.27 -34.54 -18.52
CA VAL A 70 -5.24 -33.07 -18.48
C VAL A 70 -3.85 -32.62 -18.93
N ARG A 71 -3.78 -31.90 -20.04
CA ARG A 71 -2.53 -31.39 -20.62
C ARG A 71 -2.59 -29.87 -20.73
N ILE A 72 -1.47 -29.21 -20.46
CA ILE A 72 -1.31 -27.79 -20.72
C ILE A 72 -0.78 -27.61 -22.15
N GLY A 73 -1.51 -26.83 -22.95
CA GLY A 73 -1.11 -26.37 -24.27
C GLY A 73 -0.71 -24.88 -24.26
N LEU A 74 -0.27 -24.40 -25.42
CA LEU A 74 0.00 -22.99 -25.68
C LEU A 74 -0.76 -22.59 -26.94
N ALA A 75 -1.44 -21.45 -26.88
CA ALA A 75 -2.13 -20.86 -28.01
C ALA A 75 -1.92 -19.35 -28.05
N VAL A 76 -2.00 -18.80 -29.25
CA VAL A 76 -2.15 -17.36 -29.48
C VAL A 76 -3.62 -17.14 -29.83
N PRO A 77 -4.44 -16.56 -28.93
CA PRO A 77 -5.85 -16.35 -29.22
C PRO A 77 -6.02 -15.41 -30.42
N PRO A 78 -7.05 -15.62 -31.27
CA PRO A 78 -7.40 -14.66 -32.30
C PRO A 78 -7.76 -13.31 -31.66
N ARG A 79 -7.62 -12.22 -32.42
CA ARG A 79 -8.04 -10.87 -31.97
C ARG A 79 -9.50 -10.91 -31.51
N GLY A 80 -9.72 -10.71 -30.21
CA GLY A 80 -11.06 -10.45 -29.68
C GLY A 80 -11.54 -9.06 -30.09
N GLU A 81 -12.86 -8.87 -30.13
CA GLU A 81 -13.44 -7.54 -30.23
C GLU A 81 -13.10 -6.76 -28.94
N THR A 82 -12.27 -5.73 -29.05
CA THR A 82 -12.06 -4.78 -27.95
C THR A 82 -13.41 -4.13 -27.62
N PRO A 83 -13.91 -4.20 -26.37
CA PRO A 83 -15.11 -3.48 -25.98
C PRO A 83 -14.90 -2.00 -26.30
N ASN A 84 -15.75 -1.44 -27.18
CA ASN A 84 -15.61 -0.04 -27.55
C ASN A 84 -15.72 0.83 -26.28
N PRO A 85 -14.77 1.74 -26.02
CA PRO A 85 -14.87 2.65 -24.89
C PRO A 85 -16.17 3.47 -25.01
N PRO A 86 -16.81 3.84 -23.89
CA PRO A 86 -17.93 4.78 -23.93
C PRO A 86 -17.48 6.07 -24.64
N PRO A 87 -18.33 6.70 -25.46
CA PRO A 87 -17.96 7.91 -26.18
C PRO A 87 -17.47 9.00 -25.22
N ASP A 88 -16.36 9.68 -25.56
CA ASP A 88 -15.84 10.81 -24.77
C ASP A 88 -16.87 11.92 -24.54
N GLU A 89 -17.93 11.97 -25.36
CA GLU A 89 -19.06 12.88 -25.25
C GLU A 89 -19.97 12.54 -24.04
N GLU A 90 -20.21 11.25 -23.75
CA GLU A 90 -20.99 10.82 -22.58
C GLU A 90 -20.24 11.13 -21.27
N LEU A 91 -18.92 10.89 -21.25
CA LEU A 91 -18.07 11.23 -20.11
C LEU A 91 -17.97 12.75 -19.90
N ARG A 92 -17.92 13.54 -20.99
CA ARG A 92 -17.99 15.01 -20.95
C ARG A 92 -19.36 15.51 -20.49
N ALA A 93 -20.45 14.84 -20.84
CA ALA A 93 -21.78 15.18 -20.36
C ALA A 93 -21.92 14.91 -18.86
N ALA A 94 -21.52 13.73 -18.37
CA ALA A 94 -21.60 13.38 -16.94
C ALA A 94 -20.70 14.26 -16.05
N THR A 95 -19.48 14.59 -16.51
CA THR A 95 -18.59 15.53 -15.81
C THR A 95 -19.17 16.95 -15.77
N ALA A 96 -19.83 17.41 -16.83
CA ALA A 96 -20.53 18.69 -16.85
C ALA A 96 -21.77 18.69 -15.94
N GLU A 97 -22.53 17.60 -15.87
CA GLU A 97 -23.70 17.46 -14.98
C GLU A 97 -23.29 17.54 -13.50
N VAL A 98 -22.26 16.78 -13.08
CA VAL A 98 -21.73 16.86 -11.71
C VAL A 98 -21.34 18.30 -11.35
N ARG A 99 -20.63 18.98 -12.25
CA ARG A 99 -20.21 20.37 -12.05
C ARG A 99 -21.39 21.34 -11.93
N GLN A 100 -22.41 21.22 -12.79
CA GLN A 100 -23.62 22.06 -12.71
C GLN A 100 -24.35 21.91 -11.36
N ILE A 101 -24.38 20.69 -10.81
CA ILE A 101 -25.02 20.43 -9.52
C ILE A 101 -24.17 20.99 -8.36
N GLU A 102 -22.84 20.92 -8.45
CA GLU A 102 -21.94 21.55 -7.46
C GLU A 102 -22.06 23.09 -7.47
N ASP A 103 -22.09 23.71 -8.66
CA ASP A 103 -22.33 25.15 -8.84
C ASP A 103 -23.70 25.57 -8.26
N ALA A 104 -24.74 24.74 -8.43
CA ALA A 104 -26.07 24.98 -7.85
C ALA A 104 -26.09 24.89 -6.31
N ILE A 105 -25.34 23.95 -5.72
CA ILE A 105 -25.19 23.85 -4.25
C ILE A 105 -24.47 25.09 -3.71
N ALA A 106 -23.42 25.56 -4.38
CA ALA A 106 -22.70 26.78 -4.01
C ALA A 106 -23.61 28.02 -4.06
N LEU A 107 -24.54 28.11 -5.03
CA LEU A 107 -25.55 29.17 -5.07
C LEU A 107 -26.50 29.11 -3.87
N ILE A 108 -27.04 27.93 -3.55
CA ILE A 108 -27.95 27.75 -2.40
C ILE A 108 -27.24 28.09 -1.07
N ASP A 109 -25.97 27.73 -0.92
CA ASP A 109 -25.19 28.09 0.26
C ASP A 109 -24.95 29.61 0.38
N ASN A 110 -24.71 30.31 -0.73
CA ASN A 110 -24.66 31.77 -0.75
C ASN A 110 -26.02 32.40 -0.36
N GLU A 111 -27.14 31.85 -0.84
CA GLU A 111 -28.47 32.34 -0.45
C GLU A 111 -28.78 32.11 1.04
N ILE A 112 -28.46 30.92 1.58
CA ILE A 112 -28.58 30.64 3.03
C ILE A 112 -27.71 31.60 3.82
N ASN A 113 -26.48 31.87 3.36
CA ASN A 113 -25.57 32.82 4.01
C ASN A 113 -26.17 34.23 4.05
N VAL A 114 -26.71 34.74 2.93
CA VAL A 114 -27.38 36.05 2.86
C VAL A 114 -28.61 36.11 3.77
N LEU A 115 -29.45 35.06 3.79
CA LEU A 115 -30.63 35.00 4.66
C LEU A 115 -30.25 34.94 6.16
N SER A 116 -29.16 34.26 6.51
CA SER A 116 -28.68 34.19 7.90
C SER A 116 -28.08 35.51 8.42
N HIS A 117 -27.64 36.41 7.51
CA HIS A 117 -27.14 37.75 7.83
C HIS A 117 -28.21 38.85 7.64
N LEU A 118 -29.47 38.47 7.46
CA LEU A 118 -30.58 39.40 7.23
C LEU A 118 -31.02 40.01 8.57
N ASP A 119 -30.26 41.00 9.00
CA ASP A 119 -30.30 41.57 10.35
C ASP A 119 -31.65 42.28 10.63
N VAL A 120 -32.21 42.07 11.83
CA VAL A 120 -33.48 42.68 12.23
C VAL A 120 -33.15 43.97 12.97
N PRO A 121 -33.26 45.15 12.32
CA PRO A 121 -32.67 46.39 12.81
C PRO A 121 -33.15 46.71 14.22
N ASP A 122 -32.22 47.11 15.09
CA ASP A 122 -32.51 47.37 16.50
C ASP A 122 -33.56 48.46 16.70
N ARG A 123 -34.16 48.46 17.91
CA ARG A 123 -35.12 49.52 18.24
C ARG A 123 -34.37 50.86 18.28
N PRO A 124 -34.86 51.93 17.62
CA PRO A 124 -34.26 53.25 17.76
C PRO A 124 -34.26 53.70 19.22
N ASP A 125 -33.13 54.24 19.69
CA ASP A 125 -33.02 54.83 21.01
C ASP A 125 -34.03 55.97 21.21
N GLY A 126 -34.63 56.03 22.40
CA GLY A 126 -35.60 57.08 22.73
C GLY A 126 -34.92 58.40 23.06
N GLU A 127 -35.48 59.52 22.58
CA GLU A 127 -35.06 60.84 23.03
C GLU A 127 -35.28 61.00 24.56
N PRO A 128 -34.31 61.57 25.31
CA PRO A 128 -34.44 61.74 26.76
C PRO A 128 -35.71 62.52 27.15
N GLY A 129 -36.58 61.89 27.95
CA GLY A 129 -37.81 62.51 28.44
C GLY A 129 -39.06 62.32 27.57
N LYS A 130 -38.98 61.61 26.44
CA LYS A 130 -40.16 61.18 25.66
C LYS A 130 -40.35 59.67 25.73
N ALA A 131 -41.60 59.22 25.61
CA ALA A 131 -41.88 57.79 25.44
C ALA A 131 -41.30 57.31 24.09
N PRO A 132 -40.53 56.21 24.05
CA PRO A 132 -39.94 55.71 22.80
C PRO A 132 -41.03 55.26 21.82
N PRO A 133 -40.84 55.45 20.51
CA PRO A 133 -41.88 55.20 19.51
C PRO A 133 -42.38 53.75 19.55
N PRO A 134 -43.66 53.51 19.21
CA PRO A 134 -44.22 52.17 19.18
C PRO A 134 -43.52 51.34 18.10
N SER A 135 -42.82 50.28 18.51
CA SER A 135 -42.18 49.35 17.58
C SER A 135 -43.27 48.45 16.95
N PRO A 136 -43.34 48.29 15.61
CA PRO A 136 -44.25 47.36 14.98
C PRO A 136 -43.75 45.91 15.19
N MET A 137 -44.01 45.36 16.37
CA MET A 137 -43.60 44.01 16.78
C MET A 137 -44.03 42.95 15.76
N GLY A 138 -45.23 43.08 15.20
CA GLY A 138 -45.73 42.18 14.17
C GLY A 138 -44.90 42.17 12.88
N ALA A 139 -44.33 43.31 12.47
CA ALA A 139 -43.46 43.39 11.30
C ALA A 139 -42.08 42.77 11.56
N ARG A 140 -41.52 42.97 12.77
CA ARG A 140 -40.26 42.32 13.19
C ARG A 140 -40.40 40.80 13.26
N LEU A 141 -41.48 40.31 13.88
CA LEU A 141 -41.78 38.88 13.97
C LEU A 141 -42.06 38.27 12.59
N ALA A 142 -42.76 39.00 11.70
CA ALA A 142 -42.96 38.56 10.33
C ALA A 142 -41.64 38.44 9.55
N LEU A 143 -40.70 39.38 9.71
CA LEU A 143 -39.38 39.32 9.05
C LEU A 143 -38.53 38.15 9.58
N ALA A 144 -38.51 37.93 10.90
CA ALA A 144 -37.81 36.80 11.52
C ALA A 144 -38.40 35.45 11.06
N ASN A 145 -39.72 35.30 11.15
CA ASN A 145 -40.42 34.09 10.68
C ASN A 145 -40.20 33.86 9.18
N PHE A 146 -40.20 34.91 8.36
CA PHE A 146 -39.91 34.83 6.93
C PHE A 146 -38.48 34.33 6.69
N SER A 147 -37.47 34.89 7.35
CA SER A 147 -36.09 34.40 7.22
C SER A 147 -35.98 32.94 7.63
N ASP A 148 -36.53 32.56 8.79
CA ASP A 148 -36.53 31.17 9.26
C ASP A 148 -37.27 30.20 8.33
N GLU A 149 -38.32 30.66 7.63
CA GLU A 149 -39.06 29.86 6.65
C GLU A 149 -38.27 29.71 5.34
N GLN A 150 -37.68 30.80 4.83
CA GLN A 150 -36.83 30.76 3.63
C GLN A 150 -35.56 29.92 3.85
N ILE A 151 -34.89 30.06 5.01
CA ILE A 151 -33.74 29.23 5.38
C ILE A 151 -34.14 27.75 5.44
N ARG A 152 -35.28 27.42 6.05
CA ARG A 152 -35.78 26.03 6.09
C ARG A 152 -36.10 25.49 4.69
N ALA A 153 -36.67 26.32 3.80
CA ALA A 153 -36.91 25.94 2.41
C ALA A 153 -35.60 25.68 1.65
N ARG A 154 -34.60 26.55 1.77
CA ARG A 154 -33.28 26.37 1.13
C ARG A 154 -32.49 25.19 1.68
N ILE A 155 -32.56 24.92 2.99
CA ILE A 155 -31.97 23.69 3.57
C ILE A 155 -32.61 22.43 2.99
N LYS A 156 -33.92 22.43 2.74
CA LYS A 156 -34.61 21.30 2.08
C LYS A 156 -34.14 21.14 0.63
N GLU A 157 -34.10 22.22 -0.13
CA GLU A 157 -33.64 22.24 -1.53
C GLU A 157 -32.17 21.80 -1.65
N LYS A 158 -31.30 22.22 -0.73
CA LYS A 158 -29.90 21.74 -0.63
C LYS A 158 -29.84 20.22 -0.44
N ARG A 159 -30.66 19.64 0.43
CA ARG A 159 -30.70 18.18 0.64
C ARG A 159 -31.16 17.42 -0.60
N GLU A 160 -32.20 17.91 -1.28
CA GLU A 160 -32.68 17.34 -2.54
C GLU A 160 -31.63 17.43 -3.65
N THR A 161 -30.81 18.49 -3.66
CA THR A 161 -29.74 18.70 -4.64
C THR A 161 -28.48 17.88 -4.35
N LEU A 162 -28.13 17.67 -3.08
CA LEU A 162 -27.06 16.74 -2.67
C LEU A 162 -27.36 15.29 -3.05
N GLU A 163 -28.63 14.85 -3.00
CA GLU A 163 -29.03 13.52 -3.46
C GLU A 163 -28.94 13.38 -5.00
N LYS A 164 -29.17 14.47 -5.76
CA LYS A 164 -28.87 14.49 -7.20
C LYS A 164 -27.36 14.38 -7.46
N LEU A 165 -26.55 15.12 -6.69
CA LEU A 165 -25.08 15.07 -6.80
C LEU A 165 -24.54 13.66 -6.56
N ARG A 166 -25.07 12.94 -5.56
CA ARG A 166 -24.71 11.54 -5.27
C ARG A 166 -24.93 10.66 -6.50
N LYS A 167 -26.12 10.72 -7.12
CA LYS A 167 -26.47 9.93 -8.31
C LYS A 167 -25.64 10.30 -9.54
N ALA A 168 -25.37 11.58 -9.76
CA ALA A 168 -24.53 12.04 -10.87
C ALA A 168 -23.07 11.57 -10.70
N LYS A 169 -22.54 11.56 -9.46
CA LYS A 169 -21.21 11.03 -9.15
C LYS A 169 -21.14 9.50 -9.29
N GLU A 170 -22.19 8.77 -8.92
CA GLU A 170 -22.31 7.33 -9.18
C GLU A 170 -22.31 7.04 -10.70
N HIS A 171 -23.12 7.77 -11.49
CA HIS A 171 -23.14 7.61 -12.94
C HIS A 171 -21.79 7.95 -13.62
N LEU A 172 -21.11 9.00 -13.15
CA LEU A 172 -19.77 9.36 -13.61
C LEU A 172 -18.74 8.27 -13.26
N ALA A 173 -18.83 7.69 -12.06
CA ALA A 173 -17.97 6.57 -11.67
C ALA A 173 -18.21 5.33 -12.54
N ASP A 174 -19.47 4.97 -12.83
CA ASP A 174 -19.81 3.87 -13.74
C ASP A 174 -19.24 4.08 -15.15
N LEU A 175 -19.25 5.32 -15.66
CA LEU A 175 -18.70 5.64 -16.98
C LEU A 175 -17.17 5.63 -16.98
N GLN A 176 -16.53 6.17 -15.94
CA GLN A 176 -15.08 6.08 -15.75
C GLN A 176 -14.63 4.62 -15.58
N GLU A 177 -15.42 3.79 -14.90
CA GLU A 177 -15.15 2.37 -14.75
C GLU A 177 -15.32 1.62 -16.08
N LYS A 178 -16.34 1.91 -16.89
CA LYS A 178 -16.46 1.36 -18.25
C LYS A 178 -15.29 1.77 -19.14
N GLN A 179 -14.82 3.02 -19.03
CA GLN A 179 -13.63 3.50 -19.74
C GLN A 179 -12.36 2.79 -19.24
N ALA A 180 -12.21 2.60 -17.93
CA ALA A 180 -11.11 1.86 -17.32
C ALA A 180 -11.12 0.37 -17.71
N ARG A 181 -12.30 -0.27 -17.77
CA ARG A 181 -12.46 -1.64 -18.25
C ARG A 181 -12.11 -1.74 -19.74
N ALA A 182 -12.46 -0.75 -20.56
CA ALA A 182 -12.05 -0.72 -21.97
C ALA A 182 -10.53 -0.51 -22.13
N SER A 183 -9.89 0.33 -21.31
CA SER A 183 -8.43 0.51 -21.33
C SER A 183 -7.67 -0.66 -20.70
N THR A 184 -8.26 -1.39 -19.74
CA THR A 184 -7.68 -2.62 -19.17
C THR A 184 -7.88 -3.80 -20.13
N ALA A 185 -9.01 -3.88 -20.84
CA ALA A 185 -9.18 -4.78 -21.97
C ALA A 185 -8.21 -4.48 -23.13
N THR A 186 -7.62 -3.28 -23.19
CA THR A 186 -6.53 -2.95 -24.11
C THR A 186 -5.18 -3.54 -23.66
N GLU A 187 -5.04 -3.97 -22.39
CA GLU A 187 -3.91 -4.82 -21.95
C GLU A 187 -4.04 -6.29 -22.38
N VAL A 188 -5.21 -6.74 -22.88
CA VAL A 188 -5.31 -8.00 -23.63
C VAL A 188 -4.64 -7.79 -24.99
N ARG A 189 -3.31 -7.89 -25.00
CA ARG A 189 -2.51 -7.63 -26.20
C ARG A 189 -2.97 -8.56 -27.33
N PRO A 190 -3.41 -8.03 -28.49
CA PRO A 190 -3.71 -8.89 -29.62
C PRO A 190 -2.46 -9.68 -29.99
N ASN A 191 -2.61 -10.99 -30.18
CA ASN A 191 -1.54 -11.95 -30.44
C ASN A 191 -0.61 -12.26 -29.24
N GLU A 192 -1.05 -12.08 -27.99
CA GLU A 192 -0.27 -12.55 -26.83
C GLU A 192 -0.32 -14.08 -26.66
N LEU A 193 0.81 -14.68 -26.27
CA LEU A 193 0.85 -16.09 -25.92
C LEU A 193 0.06 -16.35 -24.62
N ARG A 194 -0.81 -17.35 -24.65
CA ARG A 194 -1.62 -17.82 -23.52
C ARG A 194 -1.44 -19.32 -23.34
N LYS A 195 -1.65 -19.80 -22.13
CA LYS A 195 -1.79 -21.24 -21.87
C LYS A 195 -3.21 -21.69 -22.19
N THR A 196 -3.35 -22.95 -22.55
CA THR A 196 -4.63 -23.62 -22.74
C THR A 196 -4.63 -24.93 -21.95
N VAL A 197 -5.80 -25.44 -21.60
CA VAL A 197 -5.94 -26.73 -20.91
C VAL A 197 -6.76 -27.65 -21.80
N VAL A 198 -6.10 -28.71 -22.28
CA VAL A 198 -6.70 -29.77 -23.09
C VAL A 198 -7.06 -30.93 -22.18
N VAL A 199 -8.35 -31.27 -22.13
CA VAL A 199 -8.92 -32.29 -21.27
C VAL A 199 -9.41 -33.45 -22.14
N SER A 200 -8.94 -34.67 -21.86
CA SER A 200 -9.53 -35.88 -22.42
C SER A 200 -10.71 -36.31 -21.55
N LEU A 201 -11.86 -36.56 -22.16
CA LEU A 201 -13.06 -37.04 -21.47
C LEU A 201 -13.30 -38.52 -21.74
N SER A 202 -13.48 -39.29 -20.67
CA SER A 202 -13.94 -40.67 -20.70
C SER A 202 -15.42 -40.75 -20.31
N TYR A 203 -16.20 -41.52 -21.08
CA TYR A 203 -17.64 -41.69 -20.89
C TYR A 203 -17.93 -43.15 -20.47
N GLY A 204 -18.67 -43.34 -19.38
CA GLY A 204 -18.98 -44.68 -18.86
C GLY A 204 -19.96 -45.47 -19.75
N ASN A 205 -21.03 -44.80 -20.20
CA ASN A 205 -21.92 -45.26 -21.27
C ASN A 205 -22.09 -44.16 -22.31
N THR A 206 -22.46 -44.54 -23.54
CA THR A 206 -22.86 -43.58 -24.59
C THR A 206 -24.01 -42.69 -24.11
N PRO A 207 -23.88 -41.36 -24.19
CA PRO A 207 -24.91 -40.44 -23.71
C PRO A 207 -26.22 -40.63 -24.49
N THR A 208 -27.28 -41.01 -23.79
CA THR A 208 -28.58 -41.38 -24.41
C THR A 208 -29.57 -40.21 -24.43
N SER A 209 -29.26 -39.11 -23.75
CA SER A 209 -30.08 -37.90 -23.61
C SER A 209 -29.19 -36.66 -23.59
N GLU A 210 -29.75 -35.50 -23.92
CA GLU A 210 -29.06 -34.21 -23.74
C GLU A 210 -28.71 -34.00 -22.27
N GLN A 211 -27.47 -33.60 -22.02
CA GLN A 211 -26.92 -33.46 -20.68
C GLN A 211 -25.99 -32.25 -20.59
N THR A 212 -26.40 -31.22 -19.85
CA THR A 212 -25.51 -30.11 -19.49
C THR A 212 -24.73 -30.46 -18.22
N SER A 213 -23.41 -30.48 -18.36
CA SER A 213 -22.45 -30.67 -17.27
C SER A 213 -21.58 -29.40 -17.15
N ARG A 214 -20.93 -29.19 -16.01
CA ARG A 214 -20.02 -28.06 -15.77
C ARG A 214 -18.60 -28.58 -15.66
N LEU A 215 -17.72 -28.12 -16.54
CA LEU A 215 -16.30 -28.40 -16.46
C LEU A 215 -15.67 -27.31 -15.58
N VAL A 216 -15.25 -27.69 -14.38
CA VAL A 216 -14.62 -26.79 -13.40
C VAL A 216 -13.11 -26.98 -13.49
N VAL A 217 -12.40 -25.91 -13.84
CA VAL A 217 -10.93 -25.87 -13.91
C VAL A 217 -10.42 -24.98 -12.78
N GLU A 218 -9.47 -25.50 -12.02
CA GLU A 218 -8.83 -24.83 -10.90
C GLU A 218 -7.32 -24.78 -11.14
N TYR A 219 -6.70 -23.62 -10.95
CA TYR A 219 -5.25 -23.45 -11.10
C TYR A 219 -4.74 -22.35 -10.17
N PHE A 220 -3.48 -22.46 -9.79
CA PHE A 220 -2.73 -21.44 -9.08
C PHE A 220 -2.01 -20.52 -10.07
N VAL A 221 -2.02 -19.22 -9.78
CA VAL A 221 -1.30 -18.20 -10.54
C VAL A 221 -0.55 -17.28 -9.56
N PRO A 222 0.75 -17.03 -9.79
CA PRO A 222 1.52 -16.06 -9.01
C PRO A 222 1.01 -14.63 -9.32
N GLY A 223 1.43 -13.67 -8.49
CA GLY A 223 1.14 -12.26 -8.77
C GLY A 223 -0.23 -11.76 -8.34
N ALA A 224 -0.82 -12.36 -7.31
CA ALA A 224 -1.86 -11.72 -6.50
C ALA A 224 -1.41 -11.61 -5.04
N ARG A 225 -1.90 -10.59 -4.32
CA ARG A 225 -1.66 -10.39 -2.89
C ARG A 225 -2.76 -9.54 -2.27
N TRP A 226 -2.87 -9.57 -0.95
CA TRP A 226 -3.78 -8.71 -0.21
C TRP A 226 -3.17 -8.21 1.12
N THR A 227 -3.75 -7.13 1.67
CA THR A 227 -3.55 -6.67 3.04
C THR A 227 -4.91 -6.31 3.66
N PRO A 228 -5.18 -6.65 4.92
CA PRO A 228 -6.40 -6.21 5.61
C PRO A 228 -6.42 -4.68 5.77
N THR A 229 -7.61 -4.12 5.76
CA THR A 229 -7.89 -2.76 6.25
C THR A 229 -9.32 -2.70 6.80
N TYR A 230 -9.57 -1.84 7.77
CA TYR A 230 -10.83 -1.82 8.52
C TYR A 230 -11.49 -0.44 8.45
N VAL A 231 -12.82 -0.42 8.54
CA VAL A 231 -13.57 0.82 8.75
C VAL A 231 -14.46 0.64 9.96
N CYS A 232 -14.19 1.40 11.01
CA CYS A 232 -14.94 1.39 12.26
C CYS A 232 -15.85 2.62 12.30
N ARG A 233 -17.18 2.44 12.31
CA ARG A 233 -18.16 3.54 12.44
C ARG A 233 -18.87 3.46 13.77
N LEU A 234 -18.75 4.49 14.60
CA LEU A 234 -19.40 4.64 15.89
C LEU A 234 -20.61 5.58 15.79
N ASN A 235 -21.60 5.39 16.66
CA ASN A 235 -22.75 6.28 16.82
C ASN A 235 -22.46 7.46 17.77
N SER A 236 -23.29 8.51 17.75
CA SER A 236 -23.17 9.71 18.63
C SER A 236 -23.13 9.38 20.12
N ALA A 237 -23.80 8.31 20.53
CA ALA A 237 -23.83 7.85 21.91
C ALA A 237 -22.54 7.11 22.31
N GLU A 238 -21.72 6.73 21.33
CA GLU A 238 -20.52 5.88 21.41
C GLU A 238 -20.77 4.54 22.14
N SER A 239 -22.00 4.02 22.02
CA SER A 239 -22.45 2.76 22.64
C SER A 239 -22.43 1.57 21.68
N SER A 240 -22.40 1.83 20.38
CA SER A 240 -22.27 0.79 19.36
C SER A 240 -21.35 1.23 18.22
N ALA A 241 -20.64 0.24 17.67
CA ALA A 241 -19.84 0.38 16.47
C ALA A 241 -20.26 -0.64 15.42
N SER A 242 -20.03 -0.33 14.16
CA SER A 242 -19.92 -1.33 13.09
C SER A 242 -18.46 -1.41 12.64
N ILE A 243 -17.91 -2.62 12.58
CA ILE A 243 -16.61 -2.88 11.97
C ILE A 243 -16.87 -3.50 10.59
N ALA A 244 -16.47 -2.80 9.54
CA ALA A 244 -16.39 -3.34 8.20
C ALA A 244 -14.97 -3.84 7.94
N VAL A 245 -14.85 -5.12 7.55
CA VAL A 245 -13.60 -5.70 7.07
C VAL A 245 -13.48 -5.40 5.58
N ARG A 246 -12.37 -4.82 5.19
CA ARG A 246 -11.96 -4.60 3.81
C ARG A 246 -10.59 -5.24 3.57
N ALA A 247 -10.20 -5.31 2.31
CA ALA A 247 -8.84 -5.63 1.91
C ALA A 247 -8.39 -4.72 0.78
N LEU A 248 -7.11 -4.40 0.75
CA LEU A 248 -6.46 -3.82 -0.42
C LEU A 248 -5.81 -4.99 -1.18
N ILE A 249 -6.23 -5.19 -2.43
CA ILE A 249 -5.86 -6.32 -3.27
C ILE A 249 -5.06 -5.80 -4.46
N CYS A 250 -3.93 -6.43 -4.74
CA CYS A 250 -3.10 -6.13 -5.90
C CYS A 250 -2.88 -7.41 -6.70
N GLN A 251 -3.23 -7.39 -7.99
CA GLN A 251 -3.12 -8.57 -8.85
C GLN A 251 -2.64 -8.20 -10.26
N ARG A 252 -1.78 -9.06 -10.84
CA ARG A 252 -1.21 -9.00 -12.20
C ARG A 252 -1.16 -10.40 -12.79
N THR A 253 -2.26 -11.12 -12.65
CA THR A 253 -2.38 -12.51 -13.09
C THR A 253 -2.52 -12.63 -14.60
N GLY A 254 -2.79 -11.54 -15.31
CA GLY A 254 -3.06 -11.52 -16.75
C GLY A 254 -4.54 -11.76 -17.08
N GLU A 255 -5.41 -11.76 -16.06
CA GLU A 255 -6.86 -11.93 -16.17
C GLU A 255 -7.57 -10.92 -15.27
N ASP A 256 -8.51 -10.17 -15.82
CA ASP A 256 -9.44 -9.37 -15.03
C ASP A 256 -10.46 -10.29 -14.35
N TRP A 257 -10.62 -10.15 -13.04
CA TRP A 257 -11.63 -10.89 -12.31
C TRP A 257 -12.91 -10.06 -12.31
N SER A 258 -13.94 -10.49 -13.04
CA SER A 258 -15.22 -9.78 -13.11
C SER A 258 -16.36 -10.63 -12.55
N GLY A 259 -17.10 -10.08 -11.58
CA GLY A 259 -18.24 -10.70 -10.92
C GLY A 259 -17.87 -11.94 -10.11
N VAL A 260 -16.64 -12.07 -9.62
CA VAL A 260 -16.16 -13.31 -8.99
C VAL A 260 -16.58 -13.42 -7.53
N ARG A 261 -16.76 -14.65 -7.03
CA ARG A 261 -16.77 -14.88 -5.57
C ARG A 261 -15.34 -14.78 -5.05
N LEU A 262 -15.11 -13.88 -4.11
CA LEU A 262 -13.79 -13.64 -3.56
C LEU A 262 -13.61 -14.29 -2.19
N GLU A 263 -12.47 -14.94 -1.97
CA GLU A 263 -12.06 -15.49 -0.69
C GLU A 263 -10.60 -15.09 -0.41
N LEU A 264 -10.31 -14.52 0.76
CA LEU A 264 -8.95 -14.09 1.13
C LEU A 264 -8.40 -14.99 2.23
N SER A 265 -7.38 -15.78 1.93
CA SER A 265 -6.80 -16.74 2.86
C SER A 265 -5.47 -16.26 3.44
N THR A 266 -5.23 -16.62 4.70
CA THR A 266 -3.95 -16.48 5.39
C THR A 266 -2.96 -17.60 5.09
N ALA A 267 -3.43 -18.72 4.53
CA ALA A 267 -2.64 -19.93 4.27
C ALA A 267 -1.54 -19.72 3.22
N GLU A 268 -0.55 -20.60 3.23
CA GLU A 268 0.50 -20.71 2.21
C GLU A 268 0.38 -22.03 1.43
N PRO A 269 -0.33 -22.07 0.29
CA PRO A 269 -0.63 -23.33 -0.41
C PRO A 269 0.61 -24.03 -1.00
N MET A 270 1.69 -23.28 -1.24
CA MET A 270 2.97 -23.78 -1.72
C MET A 270 4.02 -23.95 -0.61
N ALA A 271 3.66 -23.76 0.68
CA ALA A 271 4.61 -23.95 1.77
C ALA A 271 4.94 -25.44 1.95
N TRP A 272 6.24 -25.76 1.97
CA TRP A 272 6.72 -27.12 2.19
C TRP A 272 6.58 -27.51 3.67
N CYS A 273 5.46 -28.12 4.03
CA CYS A 273 5.14 -28.55 5.40
C CYS A 273 5.87 -29.83 5.85
N ALA A 274 7.19 -29.89 5.68
CA ALA A 274 8.01 -30.93 6.31
C ALA A 274 8.24 -30.61 7.79
N LEU A 275 8.24 -31.64 8.63
CA LEU A 275 8.75 -31.55 10.00
C LEU A 275 10.22 -31.09 9.96
N PRO A 276 10.60 -29.94 10.53
CA PRO A 276 11.99 -29.52 10.57
C PRO A 276 12.80 -30.54 11.39
N GLU A 277 13.89 -31.04 10.81
CA GLU A 277 14.83 -31.88 11.56
C GLU A 277 15.45 -31.07 12.70
N LEU A 278 15.44 -31.62 13.91
CA LEU A 278 16.02 -30.98 15.09
C LEU A 278 17.56 -31.08 15.02
N PRO A 279 18.30 -29.99 14.75
CA PRO A 279 19.76 -30.07 14.65
C PRO A 279 20.35 -30.30 16.05
N SER A 280 21.33 -31.20 16.16
CA SER A 280 22.03 -31.43 17.43
C SER A 280 22.78 -30.16 17.86
N LEU A 281 22.37 -29.53 18.94
CA LEU A 281 23.12 -28.43 19.57
C LEU A 281 24.44 -28.96 20.13
N ARG A 282 25.55 -28.63 19.47
CA ARG A 282 26.91 -29.01 19.88
C ARG A 282 27.63 -27.78 20.43
N ILE A 283 27.91 -27.78 21.73
CA ILE A 283 28.73 -26.74 22.36
C ILE A 283 30.20 -27.02 22.04
N GLY A 284 30.87 -26.06 21.40
CA GLY A 284 32.29 -26.15 21.03
C GLY A 284 32.89 -24.77 20.83
N ARG A 285 34.21 -24.70 20.61
CA ARG A 285 34.86 -23.44 20.21
C ARG A 285 34.28 -22.99 18.87
N ALA A 286 33.93 -21.72 18.74
CA ALA A 286 33.44 -21.14 17.49
C ALA A 286 34.45 -21.39 16.37
N GLN A 287 34.12 -22.31 15.45
CA GLN A 287 34.94 -22.50 14.26
C GLN A 287 34.71 -21.29 13.34
N PRO A 288 35.77 -20.65 12.82
CA PRO A 288 35.59 -19.58 11.84
C PRO A 288 34.82 -20.15 10.65
N VAL A 289 33.79 -19.43 10.21
CA VAL A 289 32.93 -19.85 9.08
C VAL A 289 33.83 -20.27 7.94
N VAL A 290 33.74 -21.55 7.55
CA VAL A 290 34.55 -22.10 6.46
C VAL A 290 34.25 -21.25 5.24
N LYS A 291 35.22 -20.43 4.79
CA LYS A 291 35.09 -19.67 3.54
C LYS A 291 34.68 -20.67 2.48
N LYS A 292 33.47 -20.51 1.92
CA LYS A 292 32.98 -21.34 0.81
C LYS A 292 34.14 -21.45 -0.17
N SER A 293 34.64 -22.67 -0.39
CA SER A 293 35.78 -22.83 -1.29
C SER A 293 35.32 -22.32 -2.64
N GLY A 294 35.92 -21.20 -3.08
CA GLY A 294 35.79 -20.79 -4.47
C GLY A 294 36.18 -21.96 -5.36
N TRP A 295 35.63 -21.98 -6.57
CA TRP A 295 35.88 -23.03 -7.55
C TRP A 295 37.37 -23.38 -7.57
N ARG A 296 37.69 -24.60 -7.15
CA ARG A 296 39.05 -25.13 -7.29
C ARG A 296 39.10 -25.77 -8.66
N ARG A 297 40.15 -25.47 -9.44
CA ARG A 297 40.44 -26.29 -10.61
C ARG A 297 40.53 -27.76 -10.16
N PRO A 298 40.03 -28.72 -10.96
CA PRO A 298 40.25 -30.13 -10.67
C PRO A 298 41.76 -30.42 -10.53
N PRO A 299 42.16 -31.40 -9.72
CA PRO A 299 43.56 -31.80 -9.65
C PRO A 299 44.02 -32.27 -11.04
N ILE A 300 45.24 -31.90 -11.44
CA ILE A 300 45.79 -32.28 -12.74
C ILE A 300 45.86 -33.81 -12.80
N GLY A 301 45.29 -34.40 -13.84
CA GLY A 301 45.14 -35.86 -13.97
C GLY A 301 43.84 -36.41 -13.40
N ALA A 302 42.90 -35.56 -12.96
CA ALA A 302 41.53 -35.99 -12.67
C ALA A 302 40.83 -36.56 -13.90
N GLU A 303 41.19 -36.08 -15.10
CA GLU A 303 40.72 -36.61 -16.38
C GLU A 303 40.99 -38.14 -16.53
N ILE A 304 42.08 -38.67 -15.96
CA ILE A 304 42.42 -40.10 -16.02
C ILE A 304 41.37 -40.97 -15.30
N LEU A 305 40.67 -40.44 -14.29
CA LEU A 305 39.58 -41.16 -13.61
C LEU A 305 38.30 -41.27 -14.46
N PHE A 306 38.20 -40.48 -15.54
CA PHE A 306 37.06 -40.45 -16.45
C PHE A 306 37.40 -41.02 -17.84
N GLU A 307 38.68 -41.30 -18.16
CA GLU A 307 39.10 -41.90 -19.44
C GLU A 307 38.34 -43.19 -19.79
N ASP A 308 38.03 -44.05 -18.81
CA ASP A 308 37.25 -45.27 -19.06
C ASP A 308 35.76 -44.98 -19.28
N PHE A 309 35.21 -43.93 -18.64
CA PHE A 309 33.84 -43.48 -18.87
C PHE A 309 33.69 -42.80 -20.24
N ASP A 310 34.62 -41.93 -20.61
CA ASP A 310 34.62 -41.27 -21.91
C ASP A 310 34.85 -42.28 -23.05
N ARG A 311 35.70 -43.30 -22.84
CA ARG A 311 35.87 -44.41 -23.81
C ARG A 311 34.62 -45.29 -23.93
N GLN A 312 33.89 -45.53 -22.84
CA GLN A 312 32.58 -46.20 -22.89
C GLN A 312 31.52 -45.34 -23.58
N LYS A 313 31.55 -44.02 -23.36
CA LYS A 313 30.65 -43.05 -23.98
C LYS A 313 30.91 -42.92 -25.48
N GLU A 314 32.16 -42.82 -25.92
CA GLU A 314 32.55 -42.87 -27.34
C GLU A 314 32.18 -44.22 -27.97
N GLY A 315 32.38 -45.34 -27.26
CA GLY A 315 31.91 -46.65 -27.69
C GLY A 315 30.39 -46.74 -27.85
N ALA A 316 29.63 -46.12 -26.94
CA ALA A 316 28.17 -46.03 -27.02
C ALA A 316 27.69 -45.11 -28.16
N ILE A 317 28.37 -43.99 -28.39
CA ILE A 317 28.10 -43.08 -29.53
C ILE A 317 28.40 -43.79 -30.85
N ALA A 318 29.55 -44.47 -30.98
CA ALA A 318 29.90 -45.25 -32.17
C ALA A 318 28.98 -46.47 -32.38
N ALA A 319 28.41 -47.03 -31.33
CA ALA A 319 27.36 -48.06 -31.44
C ALA A 319 26.01 -47.46 -31.89
N ALA A 320 25.67 -46.25 -31.43
CA ALA A 320 24.47 -45.53 -31.87
C ALA A 320 24.57 -45.10 -33.35
N ASP A 321 25.73 -44.60 -33.80
CA ASP A 321 25.94 -44.27 -35.22
C ASP A 321 26.03 -45.52 -36.11
N LYS A 322 26.54 -46.66 -35.63
CA LYS A 322 26.45 -47.93 -36.38
C LYS A 322 25.02 -48.47 -36.53
N ASN A 323 24.11 -48.11 -35.64
CA ASN A 323 22.68 -48.41 -35.80
C ASN A 323 21.96 -47.39 -36.72
N ARG A 324 22.58 -46.27 -37.11
CA ARG A 324 22.02 -45.35 -38.12
C ARG A 324 22.13 -45.85 -39.55
N ASP A 325 23.15 -46.65 -39.86
CA ASP A 325 23.40 -47.17 -41.22
C ASP A 325 22.48 -48.35 -41.62
N ASN A 326 21.55 -48.80 -40.75
CA ASN A 326 20.85 -50.07 -40.92
C ASN A 326 19.30 -50.03 -40.73
N ASP A 327 18.71 -48.87 -40.39
CA ASP A 327 17.25 -48.72 -40.25
C ASP A 327 16.66 -47.78 -41.32
N ASP A 328 16.13 -48.40 -42.36
CA ASP A 328 15.58 -47.79 -43.58
C ASP A 328 14.15 -47.23 -43.37
N PHE A 329 13.91 -46.46 -42.28
CA PHE A 329 12.60 -45.83 -42.01
C PHE A 329 12.67 -44.40 -41.45
N PHE A 330 11.88 -43.51 -42.07
CA PHE A 330 11.83 -42.06 -41.85
C PHE A 330 11.73 -41.61 -40.38
N SER A 331 12.60 -40.66 -40.01
CA SER A 331 12.40 -39.73 -38.88
C SER A 331 12.59 -38.29 -39.38
N PRO A 332 11.87 -37.29 -38.82
CA PRO A 332 11.94 -35.91 -39.29
C PRO A 332 13.29 -35.26 -38.92
N GLU A 333 13.77 -34.38 -39.80
CA GLU A 333 15.04 -33.67 -39.60
C GLU A 333 15.00 -32.77 -38.36
N VAL A 334 15.80 -33.11 -37.36
CA VAL A 334 16.16 -32.22 -36.25
C VAL A 334 17.48 -31.55 -36.63
N PRO A 335 17.54 -30.21 -36.77
CA PRO A 335 18.81 -29.53 -37.08
C PRO A 335 19.79 -29.69 -35.92
N PRO A 336 21.11 -29.79 -36.19
CA PRO A 336 22.10 -30.01 -35.15
C PRO A 336 22.22 -28.80 -34.23
N LEU A 337 22.43 -29.06 -32.93
CA LEU A 337 22.78 -28.04 -31.96
C LEU A 337 24.13 -27.41 -32.32
N PHE A 338 24.21 -26.08 -32.22
CA PHE A 338 25.34 -25.26 -32.66
C PHE A 338 26.71 -25.76 -32.15
N SER A 339 27.65 -25.95 -33.08
CA SER A 339 29.06 -26.15 -32.77
C SER A 339 29.71 -24.84 -32.35
N LEU A 340 30.28 -24.80 -31.14
CA LEU A 340 30.98 -23.61 -30.63
C LEU A 340 32.28 -23.27 -31.39
N ASN A 341 32.77 -24.15 -32.28
CA ASN A 341 33.99 -23.91 -33.04
C ASN A 341 33.81 -22.98 -34.25
N ASP A 342 32.62 -22.91 -34.85
CA ASP A 342 32.39 -22.14 -36.10
C ASP A 342 32.38 -20.61 -35.88
N THR A 343 32.30 -20.17 -34.62
CA THR A 343 32.38 -18.75 -34.25
C THR A 343 33.79 -18.15 -34.30
N ARG A 344 34.82 -18.96 -34.55
CA ARG A 344 36.23 -18.55 -34.42
C ARG A 344 36.89 -18.09 -35.72
N GLU A 345 36.36 -18.45 -36.88
CA GLU A 345 36.92 -18.04 -38.19
C GLU A 345 36.21 -16.81 -38.79
N ALA A 346 34.97 -16.53 -38.41
CA ALA A 346 34.18 -15.39 -38.91
C ALA A 346 34.70 -13.99 -38.49
N PHE A 347 35.74 -13.92 -37.64
CA PHE A 347 36.30 -12.66 -37.13
C PHE A 347 37.67 -12.27 -37.74
N LEU A 348 38.16 -12.99 -38.76
CA LEU A 348 39.45 -12.72 -39.40
C LEU A 348 39.37 -12.73 -40.93
N SER A 349 38.83 -11.67 -41.52
CA SER A 349 39.01 -11.31 -42.93
C SER A 349 38.78 -9.81 -43.16
N PRO A 350 39.82 -9.01 -43.43
CA PRO A 350 39.69 -7.60 -43.77
C PRO A 350 40.02 -7.34 -45.26
N GLU A 351 38.99 -7.16 -46.09
CA GLU A 351 39.12 -6.51 -47.40
C GLU A 351 38.10 -5.38 -47.52
N VAL A 352 38.58 -4.16 -47.28
CA VAL A 352 37.93 -2.91 -47.70
C VAL A 352 39.04 -2.05 -48.28
N GLU A 353 38.98 -1.76 -49.58
CA GLU A 353 39.95 -0.90 -50.25
C GLU A 353 39.86 0.56 -49.76
N GLU A 354 40.99 1.27 -49.84
CA GLU A 354 41.20 2.63 -49.30
C GLU A 354 40.38 3.70 -50.06
N ILE A 355 40.21 4.93 -49.54
CA ILE A 355 41.10 6.10 -49.75
C ILE A 355 40.55 7.23 -48.81
N SER A 356 41.25 7.62 -47.73
CA SER A 356 42.11 8.83 -47.53
C SER A 356 41.47 10.20 -47.88
N PHE A 357 41.67 11.35 -47.21
CA PHE A 357 42.74 11.98 -46.37
C PHE A 357 42.06 12.83 -45.22
N THR A 358 42.66 13.27 -44.10
CA THR A 358 43.88 14.11 -43.91
C THR A 358 44.47 14.05 -42.47
N GLU A 359 45.81 13.91 -42.39
CA GLU A 359 46.83 14.42 -41.44
C GLU A 359 46.65 14.73 -39.92
N SER A 360 47.61 14.15 -39.15
CA SER A 360 48.33 14.68 -37.95
C SER A 360 47.58 14.72 -36.60
N ILE A 361 48.16 14.38 -35.42
CA ILE A 361 49.50 14.72 -34.85
C ILE A 361 50.16 13.50 -34.11
N LYS A 362 51.47 13.61 -33.83
CA LYS A 362 52.42 12.58 -33.32
C LYS A 362 52.38 12.28 -31.78
N PRO A 363 53.09 11.22 -31.29
CA PRO A 363 52.75 10.49 -30.05
C PRO A 363 53.61 10.78 -28.80
N SER A 364 53.40 10.04 -27.70
CA SER A 364 54.29 9.98 -26.52
C SER A 364 54.29 8.58 -25.84
N PRO A 365 55.34 8.19 -25.06
CA PRO A 365 55.74 6.77 -24.95
C PRO A 365 55.54 6.08 -23.57
N LYS A 366 55.78 4.76 -23.54
CA LYS A 366 55.78 3.89 -22.34
C LYS A 366 57.08 3.95 -21.52
N PRO A 367 57.01 3.66 -20.20
CA PRO A 367 58.10 3.06 -19.42
C PRO A 367 57.65 1.68 -18.80
N PRO A 368 58.43 0.92 -17.99
CA PRO A 368 58.88 -0.41 -18.42
C PRO A 368 58.55 -1.57 -17.46
N ARG A 369 59.17 -2.72 -17.72
CA ARG A 369 58.96 -4.06 -17.14
C ARG A 369 59.91 -4.38 -15.97
N ALA A 370 59.60 -5.51 -15.30
CA ALA A 370 60.42 -6.30 -14.36
C ALA A 370 60.50 -5.79 -12.90
N ALA A 371 60.57 -6.60 -11.84
CA ALA A 371 60.26 -8.00 -11.49
C ALA A 371 61.21 -8.38 -10.35
N GLN A 372 60.72 -8.93 -9.24
CA GLN A 372 61.50 -9.81 -8.37
C GLN A 372 60.64 -10.66 -7.43
N THR A 373 61.21 -11.77 -7.00
CA THR A 373 60.55 -12.96 -6.46
C THR A 373 60.22 -12.83 -4.97
N PHE A 374 59.02 -13.27 -4.57
CA PHE A 374 58.62 -13.38 -3.15
C PHE A 374 59.18 -14.66 -2.51
N GLY A 375 59.69 -14.55 -1.28
CA GLY A 375 60.06 -15.70 -0.46
C GLY A 375 60.31 -15.32 1.00
N GLN A 376 59.70 -16.09 1.91
CA GLN A 376 59.81 -16.00 3.39
C GLN A 376 59.23 -14.72 4.03
N ALA A 377 58.76 -14.72 5.27
CA ALA A 377 58.10 -15.80 6.05
C ALA A 377 57.30 -15.10 7.17
N PHE A 378 56.05 -15.50 7.41
CA PHE A 378 55.26 -14.91 8.51
C PHE A 378 55.66 -15.55 9.84
N GLY A 379 56.41 -14.80 10.66
CA GLY A 379 56.67 -15.10 12.06
C GLY A 379 55.59 -14.50 12.97
N HIS A 380 55.22 -15.26 14.00
CA HIS A 380 54.18 -15.00 15.00
C HIS A 380 54.23 -13.63 15.72
N LEU A 381 53.03 -13.13 16.05
CA LEU A 381 52.58 -12.57 17.35
C LEU A 381 51.02 -12.61 17.29
N GLU A 382 50.20 -13.20 18.18
CA GLU A 382 50.06 -13.04 19.65
C GLU A 382 49.87 -11.56 20.09
N ARG A 383 48.90 -11.16 20.93
CA ARG A 383 47.79 -11.85 21.65
C ARG A 383 46.71 -10.81 22.02
N ASP A 384 45.59 -11.30 22.56
CA ASP A 384 44.39 -10.60 23.02
C ASP A 384 44.56 -9.27 23.80
N ILE A 385 43.65 -8.30 23.57
CA ILE A 385 43.03 -7.49 24.65
C ILE A 385 41.51 -7.40 24.39
N VAL A 386 40.75 -7.46 25.48
CA VAL A 386 39.27 -7.54 25.57
C VAL A 386 38.70 -6.30 26.29
N THR A 387 37.42 -5.96 26.03
CA THR A 387 36.62 -4.83 26.59
C THR A 387 37.01 -3.40 26.13
N ARG A 388 36.15 -2.36 26.17
CA ARG A 388 34.93 -2.08 26.98
C ARG A 388 34.00 -1.05 26.30
N SER A 389 32.81 -0.84 26.89
CA SER A 389 31.70 0.04 26.43
C SER A 389 32.02 1.56 26.49
N PRO A 390 31.17 2.44 25.89
CA PRO A 390 31.47 3.88 25.75
C PRO A 390 31.00 4.73 26.93
N ARG A 391 31.72 5.83 27.24
CA ARG A 391 31.20 6.97 28.01
C ARG A 391 31.83 8.31 27.60
N THR A 392 30.93 9.30 27.54
CA THR A 392 31.07 10.74 27.78
C THR A 392 32.35 11.25 28.45
N VAL A 393 32.85 12.39 27.95
CA VAL A 393 33.29 13.55 28.76
C VAL A 393 32.82 14.84 28.07
N LYS A 394 32.49 15.85 28.89
CA LYS A 394 32.08 17.21 28.55
C LYS A 394 33.11 18.15 29.22
N ASP A 395 33.17 19.40 28.77
CA ASP A 395 34.01 20.48 29.32
C ASP A 395 35.53 20.27 28.98
N GLU A 396 36.38 21.30 28.87
CA GLU A 396 36.37 22.58 29.59
C GLU A 396 36.98 23.76 28.78
N PHE A 397 36.83 24.96 29.35
CA PHE A 397 37.14 26.31 28.88
C PHE A 397 38.57 26.59 28.34
N GLY A 398 38.70 27.69 27.57
CA GLY A 398 39.78 28.66 27.86
C GLY A 398 40.52 29.32 26.68
N GLN A 399 40.02 30.46 26.23
CA GLN A 399 40.77 31.64 25.74
C GLN A 399 41.98 31.46 24.79
N LEU A 400 41.86 32.02 23.58
CA LEU A 400 42.64 33.24 23.26
C LEU A 400 42.05 33.98 22.04
N GLU A 401 41.75 35.25 22.25
CA GLU A 401 41.36 36.20 21.22
C GLU A 401 42.60 36.63 20.43
N ASP A 402 42.50 36.68 19.10
CA ASP A 402 43.07 37.81 18.34
C ASP A 402 42.38 37.92 16.97
N LEU A 403 42.50 39.09 16.33
CA LEU A 403 41.88 39.45 15.04
C LEU A 403 40.35 39.62 15.03
N LEU A 404 39.88 40.76 15.56
CA LEU A 404 38.99 41.67 14.82
C LEU A 404 38.87 43.01 15.57
N GLY A 405 39.33 44.11 14.95
CA GLY A 405 39.19 45.45 15.54
C GLY A 405 39.21 46.55 14.49
N GLY A 406 38.36 47.57 14.68
CA GLY A 406 38.48 48.87 14.01
C GLY A 406 37.33 49.31 13.10
N LEU A 407 36.24 49.83 13.70
CA LEU A 407 35.37 50.84 13.08
C LEU A 407 34.97 51.90 14.13
N PRO A 408 35.17 53.21 13.88
CA PRO A 408 34.74 54.29 14.77
C PRO A 408 33.40 54.94 14.35
N ALA A 409 32.92 55.89 15.17
CA ALA A 409 31.51 56.30 15.26
C ALA A 409 31.12 57.64 14.56
N GLU A 410 29.80 57.85 14.58
CA GLU A 410 28.92 59.00 14.24
C GLU A 410 29.50 60.41 14.05
N LEU A 411 28.91 61.19 13.11
CA LEU A 411 28.19 62.45 13.41
C LEU A 411 27.49 63.10 12.19
N ALA A 412 26.49 63.94 12.50
CA ALA A 412 25.79 64.97 11.68
C ALA A 412 24.56 64.58 10.82
N ALA A 413 23.61 65.53 10.75
CA ALA A 413 22.24 65.36 10.25
C ALA A 413 21.88 66.36 9.13
N ASN A 414 20.82 66.08 8.34
CA ASN A 414 19.69 66.99 8.08
C ASN A 414 18.67 66.45 7.04
N THR A 415 17.40 66.83 7.23
CA THR A 415 16.21 66.67 6.36
C THR A 415 16.16 67.77 5.25
N PRO A 416 15.12 67.91 4.36
CA PRO A 416 13.83 67.22 4.23
C PRO A 416 13.38 66.81 2.78
N SER A 417 12.15 66.29 2.66
CA SER A 417 11.37 66.01 1.42
C SER A 417 11.02 67.28 0.60
N PRO A 418 10.53 67.20 -0.68
CA PRO A 418 9.15 66.76 -0.96
C PRO A 418 8.86 66.05 -2.31
N SER A 419 7.67 65.43 -2.41
CA SER A 419 6.98 65.01 -3.65
C SER A 419 6.28 66.18 -4.36
N PRO A 420 5.87 66.10 -5.65
CA PRO A 420 4.44 65.77 -5.94
C PRO A 420 4.08 65.16 -7.33
N GLN A 421 2.94 64.41 -7.38
CA GLN A 421 1.89 64.43 -8.45
C GLN A 421 2.25 64.02 -9.92
N MET A 422 1.38 63.68 -10.90
CA MET A 422 -0.06 63.31 -11.12
C MET A 422 -0.15 62.84 -12.63
N SER A 423 -1.13 62.11 -13.20
CA SER A 423 -2.31 61.33 -12.72
C SER A 423 -2.96 60.49 -13.86
N LYS A 424 -3.89 59.59 -13.50
CA LYS A 424 -5.06 59.08 -14.28
C LYS A 424 -4.90 58.02 -15.39
N ALA A 425 -5.83 57.06 -15.31
CA ALA A 425 -6.10 55.89 -16.14
C ALA A 425 -7.01 56.18 -17.37
N VAL A 426 -7.56 55.10 -17.98
CA VAL A 426 -8.65 55.02 -19.01
C VAL A 426 -8.12 55.12 -20.48
N PHE A 427 -8.58 54.35 -21.50
CA PHE A 427 -9.67 53.35 -21.68
C PHE A 427 -9.15 52.04 -22.37
N ARG A 428 -10.07 51.09 -22.66
CA ARG A 428 -10.03 49.95 -23.62
C ARG A 428 -9.97 50.48 -25.09
N GLU A 429 -9.49 49.77 -26.12
CA GLU A 429 -10.23 48.75 -26.91
C GLU A 429 -9.32 48.06 -27.98
N GLU A 430 -9.91 47.19 -28.83
CA GLU A 430 -9.29 46.29 -29.83
C GLU A 430 -8.78 47.05 -31.11
N ALA A 431 -8.09 46.52 -32.13
CA ALA A 431 -7.94 45.14 -32.63
C ALA A 431 -6.71 44.95 -33.58
N SER A 432 -6.36 43.68 -33.86
CA SER A 432 -5.91 43.11 -35.17
C SER A 432 -4.57 43.48 -35.88
N LEU A 433 -3.77 42.43 -36.12
CA LEU A 433 -3.05 42.04 -37.37
C LEU A 433 -1.87 42.86 -37.95
N GLY A 434 -0.68 42.23 -38.03
CA GLY A 434 0.42 42.61 -38.94
C GLY A 434 1.84 42.15 -38.53
N LEU A 435 2.40 41.16 -39.24
CA LEU A 435 3.84 40.76 -39.24
C LEU A 435 4.72 41.83 -39.95
N PRO A 436 6.09 41.82 -39.91
CA PRO A 436 7.00 40.69 -39.61
C PRO A 436 8.27 40.95 -38.73
N GLU A 437 9.01 39.85 -38.51
CA GLU A 437 10.35 39.62 -37.92
C GLU A 437 11.57 40.29 -38.64
N PRO A 438 12.87 40.05 -38.26
CA PRO A 438 13.47 39.51 -37.01
C PRO A 438 14.72 40.26 -36.47
N ARG A 439 15.16 39.95 -35.23
CA ARG A 439 16.49 39.35 -34.89
C ARG A 439 16.92 39.55 -33.41
N GLY A 440 17.37 38.47 -32.76
CA GLY A 440 18.62 38.52 -31.98
C GLY A 440 18.60 38.29 -30.46
N GLN A 441 18.65 37.02 -30.05
CA GLN A 441 19.37 36.49 -28.87
C GLN A 441 19.03 36.96 -27.43
N ARG A 442 18.52 36.02 -26.62
CA ARG A 442 18.89 35.88 -25.19
C ARG A 442 18.99 34.40 -24.80
N ARG A 443 19.94 34.05 -23.92
CA ARG A 443 20.23 32.68 -23.49
C ARG A 443 19.69 32.39 -22.07
N ARG A 444 18.99 31.25 -21.96
CA ARG A 444 18.94 30.30 -20.83
C ARG A 444 18.64 30.82 -19.40
N ARG A 445 17.41 30.54 -18.95
CA ARG A 445 17.15 29.68 -17.77
C ARG A 445 16.11 28.63 -18.19
N SER A 446 16.38 27.35 -17.99
CA SER A 446 15.51 26.25 -18.39
C SER A 446 14.83 25.64 -17.16
N ASN A 447 13.57 26.01 -16.93
CA ASN A 447 12.66 25.20 -16.13
C ASN A 447 12.11 24.06 -17.00
N MET A 448 11.64 22.98 -16.37
CA MET A 448 11.02 21.85 -17.05
C MET A 448 9.63 22.24 -17.58
N GLU A 449 9.57 22.56 -18.88
CA GLU A 449 8.37 22.53 -19.73
C GLU A 449 8.76 21.87 -21.07
N GLU A 450 9.08 20.57 -21.03
CA GLU A 450 9.37 19.77 -22.24
C GLU A 450 8.72 18.39 -22.16
N GLU A 451 7.38 18.34 -22.29
CA GLU A 451 6.66 17.11 -22.68
C GLU A 451 5.42 17.43 -23.53
N SER A 452 5.54 18.38 -24.46
CA SER A 452 4.46 18.78 -25.39
C SER A 452 4.96 19.20 -26.79
N THR A 453 6.03 18.57 -27.28
CA THR A 453 6.66 18.92 -28.58
C THR A 453 6.78 17.74 -29.57
N THR A 454 6.17 16.59 -29.28
CA THR A 454 6.06 15.45 -30.22
C THR A 454 4.86 15.51 -31.17
N ASP A 455 4.08 16.61 -31.15
CA ASP A 455 2.83 16.74 -31.91
C ASP A 455 2.99 17.29 -33.34
N PHE A 456 4.21 17.65 -33.74
CA PHE A 456 4.49 18.04 -35.13
C PHE A 456 4.69 16.82 -36.03
N LEU A 457 3.69 16.57 -36.90
CA LEU A 457 3.64 15.58 -37.99
C LEU A 457 3.27 14.13 -37.62
N ALA A 458 2.22 13.94 -36.81
CA ALA A 458 1.56 12.63 -36.63
C ALA A 458 0.83 12.09 -37.90
N TYR A 459 0.81 12.80 -39.03
CA TYR A 459 0.12 12.40 -40.27
C TYR A 459 0.49 10.99 -40.77
N ASN A 460 1.74 10.55 -40.59
CA ASN A 460 2.17 9.21 -41.00
C ASN A 460 1.49 8.08 -40.22
N LEU A 461 1.05 8.36 -38.99
CA LEU A 461 0.35 7.45 -38.08
C LEU A 461 -1.18 7.55 -38.21
N MET A 462 -1.71 8.49 -39.01
CA MET A 462 -3.15 8.57 -39.24
C MET A 462 -3.60 7.53 -40.28
N ARG A 463 -4.59 6.72 -39.93
CA ARG A 463 -5.25 5.76 -40.83
C ARG A 463 -6.76 5.92 -40.78
N MET A 464 -7.40 5.59 -41.90
CA MET A 464 -8.85 5.52 -41.99
C MET A 464 -9.29 4.14 -41.48
N GLY A 465 -10.32 4.07 -40.63
CA GLY A 465 -10.82 2.79 -40.12
C GLY A 465 -11.33 1.84 -41.20
N ASP A 466 -11.34 0.55 -40.89
CA ASP A 466 -11.80 -0.51 -41.79
C ASP A 466 -13.21 -0.24 -42.33
N ALA A 467 -13.48 -0.65 -43.58
CA ALA A 467 -14.77 -0.45 -44.22
C ALA A 467 -15.93 -1.19 -43.52
N ASN A 468 -15.61 -2.25 -42.76
CA ASN A 468 -16.54 -3.07 -42.00
C ASN A 468 -16.67 -2.64 -40.53
N ASP A 469 -15.82 -1.75 -40.01
CA ASP A 469 -15.93 -1.22 -38.64
C ASP A 469 -16.77 0.07 -38.65
N PRO A 470 -18.07 0.03 -38.27
CA PRO A 470 -18.94 1.20 -38.33
C PRO A 470 -18.53 2.32 -37.36
N SER A 471 -17.69 2.04 -36.35
CA SER A 471 -17.24 3.03 -35.37
C SER A 471 -16.08 3.90 -35.90
N LYS A 472 -15.21 3.30 -36.73
CA LYS A 472 -14.00 3.93 -37.30
C LYS A 472 -14.10 4.26 -38.80
N ARG A 473 -15.07 3.68 -39.53
CA ARG A 473 -15.29 3.94 -40.97
C ARG A 473 -15.39 5.43 -41.28
N GLY A 474 -14.54 5.90 -42.19
CA GLY A 474 -14.50 7.30 -42.64
C GLY A 474 -13.89 8.30 -41.64
N LYS A 475 -13.40 7.85 -40.48
CA LYS A 475 -12.64 8.68 -39.52
C LYS A 475 -11.15 8.38 -39.65
N LEU A 476 -10.33 9.43 -39.55
CA LEU A 476 -8.87 9.32 -39.41
C LEU A 476 -8.52 9.20 -37.92
N SER A 477 -7.93 8.07 -37.53
CA SER A 477 -7.44 7.79 -36.18
C SER A 477 -5.92 7.65 -36.19
N ILE A 478 -5.26 8.12 -35.13
CA ILE A 478 -3.82 7.89 -34.91
C ILE A 478 -3.66 6.46 -34.40
N GLU A 479 -3.04 5.60 -35.22
CA GLU A 479 -2.75 4.21 -34.91
C GLU A 479 -1.49 4.12 -34.03
N GLN A 480 -1.44 3.18 -33.08
CA GLN A 480 -0.28 3.07 -32.19
C GLN A 480 0.93 2.58 -32.99
N ARG A 481 2.13 3.10 -32.70
CA ARG A 481 3.36 2.73 -33.45
C ARG A 481 3.61 1.22 -33.47
N GLN A 482 3.22 0.50 -32.40
CA GLN A 482 3.33 -0.97 -32.35
C GLN A 482 2.38 -1.67 -33.32
N GLU A 483 1.14 -1.19 -33.47
CA GLU A 483 0.17 -1.74 -34.43
C GLU A 483 0.66 -1.53 -35.86
N PHE A 484 1.18 -0.33 -36.17
CA PHE A 484 1.81 -0.03 -37.47
C PHE A 484 3.02 -0.93 -37.78
N TYR A 485 3.91 -1.18 -36.80
CA TYR A 485 5.02 -2.12 -36.99
C TYR A 485 4.54 -3.56 -37.17
N LEU A 486 3.54 -4.00 -36.42
CA LEU A 486 2.92 -5.33 -36.60
C LEU A 486 2.26 -5.45 -37.97
N GLU A 487 1.60 -4.40 -38.47
CA GLU A 487 1.03 -4.37 -39.81
C GLU A 487 2.11 -4.49 -40.90
N ILE A 488 3.23 -3.77 -40.76
CA ILE A 488 4.37 -3.89 -41.68
C ILE A 488 4.94 -5.31 -41.65
N LEU A 489 5.19 -5.87 -40.46
CA LEU A 489 5.70 -7.23 -40.31
C LEU A 489 4.74 -8.26 -40.94
N GLN A 490 3.43 -8.10 -40.75
CA GLN A 490 2.41 -8.96 -41.35
C GLN A 490 2.35 -8.82 -42.87
N ARG A 491 2.36 -7.58 -43.41
CA ARG A 491 2.39 -7.31 -44.86
C ARG A 491 3.65 -7.85 -45.53
N GLN A 492 4.79 -7.80 -44.84
CA GLN A 492 6.07 -8.34 -45.30
C GLN A 492 6.24 -9.84 -44.98
N GLN A 493 5.25 -10.47 -44.34
CA GLN A 493 5.28 -11.88 -43.91
C GLN A 493 6.52 -12.24 -43.07
N ILE A 494 7.01 -11.30 -42.27
CA ILE A 494 8.20 -11.49 -41.43
C ILE A 494 7.81 -12.38 -40.23
N VAL A 495 8.31 -13.62 -40.26
CA VAL A 495 8.19 -14.57 -39.16
C VAL A 495 9.23 -14.25 -38.10
N ALA A 496 8.78 -13.80 -36.93
CA ALA A 496 9.62 -13.58 -35.77
C ALA A 496 9.59 -14.81 -34.85
N ASN A 497 10.68 -15.58 -34.83
CA ASN A 497 10.87 -16.64 -33.84
C ASN A 497 11.22 -16.03 -32.48
N PHE A 498 10.63 -16.56 -31.41
CA PHE A 498 10.93 -16.14 -30.03
C PHE A 498 11.04 -17.37 -29.12
N ASP A 499 11.77 -17.24 -28.02
CA ASP A 499 11.91 -18.30 -27.04
C ASP A 499 10.67 -18.34 -26.12
N ILE A 500 9.98 -19.48 -26.14
CA ILE A 500 8.78 -19.74 -25.34
C ILE A 500 9.11 -19.77 -23.84
N ILE A 501 10.28 -20.27 -23.45
CA ILE A 501 10.70 -20.34 -22.04
C ILE A 501 10.96 -18.93 -21.51
N ASP A 502 11.71 -18.10 -22.25
CA ASP A 502 11.91 -16.68 -21.92
C ASP A 502 10.58 -15.90 -21.86
N ALA A 503 9.62 -16.21 -22.74
CA ALA A 503 8.28 -15.63 -22.68
C ALA A 503 7.51 -16.02 -21.39
N ILE A 504 7.58 -17.28 -20.98
CA ILE A 504 6.97 -17.77 -19.72
C ILE A 504 7.67 -17.17 -18.50
N GLU A 505 9.01 -17.20 -18.45
CA GLU A 505 9.79 -16.62 -17.35
C GLU A 505 9.52 -15.12 -17.19
N ARG A 506 9.40 -14.38 -18.29
CA ARG A 506 8.99 -12.96 -18.26
C ARG A 506 7.57 -12.76 -17.76
N ALA A 507 6.63 -13.64 -18.12
CA ALA A 507 5.26 -13.56 -17.62
C ALA A 507 5.21 -13.80 -16.10
N VAL A 508 5.90 -14.83 -15.61
CA VAL A 508 6.04 -15.13 -14.17
C VAL A 508 6.72 -13.97 -13.43
N ALA A 509 7.87 -13.49 -13.92
CA ALA A 509 8.58 -12.35 -13.34
C ALA A 509 7.76 -11.05 -13.37
N ASN A 510 6.85 -10.89 -14.34
CA ASN A 510 5.93 -9.75 -14.40
C ASN A 510 4.80 -9.89 -13.37
N ALA A 511 4.23 -11.07 -13.20
CA ALA A 511 3.23 -11.36 -12.17
C ALA A 511 3.82 -11.15 -10.76
N GLU A 512 5.03 -11.66 -10.50
CA GLU A 512 5.74 -11.51 -9.23
C GLU A 512 5.98 -10.05 -8.79
N LYS A 513 5.95 -9.07 -9.71
CA LYS A 513 6.12 -7.65 -9.34
C LYS A 513 5.10 -7.21 -8.28
N CYS A 514 3.88 -7.75 -8.27
CA CYS A 514 2.91 -7.52 -7.20
C CYS A 514 3.50 -7.74 -5.81
N MET A 515 4.23 -8.85 -5.61
CA MET A 515 4.84 -9.20 -4.32
C MET A 515 5.97 -8.25 -3.91
N ARG A 516 6.63 -7.64 -4.90
CA ARG A 516 7.77 -6.74 -4.71
C ARG A 516 7.36 -5.27 -4.60
N SER A 517 6.16 -4.90 -5.06
CA SER A 517 5.58 -3.57 -4.87
C SER A 517 5.49 -3.21 -3.37
N PRO A 518 5.71 -1.93 -2.99
CA PRO A 518 5.49 -1.48 -1.62
C PRO A 518 4.01 -1.66 -1.25
N LEU A 519 3.75 -1.95 0.03
CA LEU A 519 2.39 -1.92 0.56
C LEU A 519 1.89 -0.47 0.65
N PRO A 520 0.57 -0.23 0.51
CA PRO A 520 -0.03 1.05 0.87
C PRO A 520 0.30 1.45 2.33
N PRO A 521 0.26 2.74 2.69
CA PRO A 521 0.58 3.20 4.04
C PRO A 521 -0.18 2.44 5.12
N GLY A 522 0.57 1.86 6.08
CA GLY A 522 0.02 1.04 7.18
C GLY A 522 -0.54 -0.33 6.77
N GLY A 523 -0.45 -0.71 5.49
CA GLY A 523 -0.64 -2.10 5.06
C GLY A 523 0.44 -3.01 5.63
N ILE A 524 0.07 -4.25 5.96
CA ILE A 524 0.97 -5.24 6.57
C ILE A 524 0.98 -6.51 5.72
N ASN A 525 2.13 -7.16 5.59
CA ASN A 525 2.18 -8.47 4.95
C ASN A 525 1.47 -9.50 5.83
N VAL A 526 0.37 -10.08 5.33
CA VAL A 526 -0.45 -11.09 6.01
C VAL A 526 0.39 -12.24 6.57
N ARG A 527 1.45 -12.65 5.87
CA ARG A 527 2.41 -13.68 6.30
C ARG A 527 3.03 -13.38 7.67
N ASN A 528 3.27 -12.12 7.99
CA ASN A 528 3.91 -11.70 9.24
C ASN A 528 2.90 -11.63 10.43
N VAL A 529 1.60 -11.71 10.13
CA VAL A 529 0.50 -11.33 11.05
C VAL A 529 -0.43 -12.50 11.36
N ALA A 530 -0.61 -13.42 10.40
CA ALA A 530 -1.41 -14.63 10.55
C ALA A 530 -0.82 -15.64 11.55
N GLY A 531 0.49 -15.60 11.79
CA GLY A 531 1.17 -16.56 12.66
C GLY A 531 1.12 -17.98 12.09
N SER A 532 0.47 -18.90 12.79
CA SER A 532 0.29 -20.30 12.37
C SER A 532 -1.19 -20.67 12.21
N PHE A 533 -2.02 -19.70 11.84
CA PHE A 533 -3.47 -19.86 11.71
C PHE A 533 -3.93 -19.67 10.26
N ASP A 534 -4.51 -20.74 9.72
CA ASP A 534 -5.12 -20.77 8.39
C ASP A 534 -6.62 -20.49 8.48
N TYR A 535 -7.05 -19.40 7.85
CA TYR A 535 -8.44 -19.02 7.70
C TYR A 535 -8.65 -18.36 6.35
N ALA A 536 -9.93 -18.21 5.98
CA ALA A 536 -10.32 -17.66 4.72
C ALA A 536 -11.54 -16.74 4.91
N TYR A 537 -11.35 -15.46 4.59
CA TYR A 537 -12.36 -14.42 4.67
C TYR A 537 -13.11 -14.36 3.34
N SER A 538 -14.30 -14.95 3.28
CA SER A 538 -15.22 -14.79 2.16
C SER A 538 -15.75 -13.36 2.09
N ALA A 539 -15.93 -12.84 0.89
CA ALA A 539 -16.72 -11.64 0.67
C ALA A 539 -18.22 -11.97 0.58
N ASP A 540 -19.06 -11.09 1.14
CA ASP A 540 -20.53 -11.22 1.12
C ASP A 540 -21.12 -11.01 -0.29
N GLY A 541 -20.37 -10.39 -1.22
CA GLY A 541 -20.79 -10.06 -2.57
C GLY A 541 -19.83 -10.55 -3.67
N ARG A 542 -20.30 -10.48 -4.93
CA ARG A 542 -19.44 -10.64 -6.11
C ARG A 542 -18.67 -9.35 -6.36
N ILE A 543 -17.40 -9.47 -6.77
CA ILE A 543 -16.44 -8.37 -6.83
C ILE A 543 -15.72 -8.36 -8.18
N ASP A 544 -15.32 -7.16 -8.59
CA ASP A 544 -14.45 -6.90 -9.74
C ASP A 544 -13.04 -6.51 -9.25
N VAL A 545 -11.97 -7.10 -9.82
CA VAL A 545 -10.56 -6.78 -9.55
C VAL A 545 -9.74 -6.86 -10.85
N PRO A 546 -9.28 -5.72 -11.42
CA PRO A 546 -8.51 -5.71 -12.68
C PRO A 546 -7.05 -6.18 -12.47
N SER A 547 -6.40 -6.60 -13.55
CA SER A 547 -5.02 -7.14 -13.58
C SER A 547 -3.92 -6.08 -13.74
N ASP A 548 -4.18 -4.84 -13.30
CA ASP A 548 -3.30 -3.68 -13.50
C ASP A 548 -2.07 -3.65 -12.56
N GLY A 549 -2.12 -4.36 -11.43
CA GLY A 549 -1.11 -4.33 -10.38
C GLY A 549 -1.18 -3.16 -9.41
N GLN A 550 -2.27 -2.40 -9.43
CA GLN A 550 -2.58 -1.40 -8.41
C GLN A 550 -3.31 -2.05 -7.22
N PHE A 551 -3.46 -1.31 -6.13
CA PHE A 551 -4.17 -1.79 -4.94
C PHE A 551 -5.63 -1.33 -4.95
N HIS A 552 -6.54 -2.27 -5.18
CA HIS A 552 -7.99 -2.05 -5.21
C HIS A 552 -8.63 -2.36 -3.86
N SER A 553 -9.52 -1.49 -3.39
CA SER A 553 -10.14 -1.60 -2.05
C SER A 553 -11.46 -2.34 -2.10
N VAL A 554 -11.48 -3.57 -1.60
CA VAL A 554 -12.63 -4.47 -1.64
C VAL A 554 -13.25 -4.60 -0.24
N ALA A 555 -14.58 -4.56 -0.15
CA ALA A 555 -15.30 -4.87 1.08
C ALA A 555 -15.57 -6.38 1.18
N LEU A 556 -15.30 -6.97 2.35
CA LEU A 556 -15.53 -8.39 2.59
C LEU A 556 -16.84 -8.60 3.34
N THR A 557 -16.94 -8.07 4.55
CA THR A 557 -18.11 -8.21 5.42
C THR A 557 -18.18 -7.08 6.46
N SER A 558 -19.30 -6.96 7.17
CA SER A 558 -19.43 -6.02 8.29
C SER A 558 -20.25 -6.59 9.44
N SER A 559 -19.90 -6.22 10.67
CA SER A 559 -20.60 -6.68 11.86
C SER A 559 -20.61 -5.63 12.97
N SER A 560 -21.69 -5.59 13.74
CA SER A 560 -21.88 -4.66 14.85
C SER A 560 -21.27 -5.19 16.14
N ALA A 561 -20.71 -4.28 16.95
CA ALA A 561 -20.18 -4.53 18.27
C ALA A 561 -20.72 -3.50 19.28
N GLU A 562 -20.88 -3.92 20.53
CA GLU A 562 -21.08 -3.01 21.66
C GLU A 562 -19.75 -2.32 22.00
N VAL A 563 -19.82 -1.06 22.43
CA VAL A 563 -18.67 -0.23 22.79
C VAL A 563 -18.81 0.28 24.21
N ASP A 564 -17.75 0.15 25.01
CA ASP A 564 -17.57 0.87 26.28
C ASP A 564 -16.48 1.91 26.10
N VAL A 565 -16.81 3.19 26.29
CA VAL A 565 -15.84 4.29 26.16
C VAL A 565 -15.22 4.62 27.50
N ARG A 566 -13.89 4.56 27.54
CA ARG A 566 -13.06 5.03 28.66
C ARG A 566 -12.21 6.21 28.25
N TYR A 567 -11.89 7.04 29.22
CA TYR A 567 -10.99 8.18 29.06
C TYR A 567 -9.69 7.87 29.80
N VAL A 568 -8.54 8.14 29.19
CA VAL A 568 -7.21 7.85 29.75
C VAL A 568 -6.33 9.09 29.68
N VAL A 569 -5.62 9.39 30.75
CA VAL A 569 -4.67 10.52 30.80
C VAL A 569 -3.40 10.10 31.55
N VAL A 570 -2.27 10.67 31.17
CA VAL A 570 -0.95 10.45 31.80
C VAL A 570 -0.40 11.81 32.21
N PRO A 571 -0.95 12.48 33.26
CA PRO A 571 -0.82 13.93 33.43
C PRO A 571 0.60 14.45 33.66
N ARG A 572 1.55 13.55 33.95
CA ARG A 572 2.99 13.83 34.04
C ARG A 572 3.64 14.06 32.67
N GLU A 573 3.16 13.38 31.63
CA GLU A 573 3.70 13.41 30.28
C GLU A 573 2.82 14.28 29.36
N ASP A 574 1.49 14.16 29.45
CA ASP A 574 0.51 15.01 28.77
C ASP A 574 -0.79 15.09 29.58
N THR A 575 -1.32 16.31 29.76
CA THR A 575 -2.61 16.57 30.42
C THR A 575 -3.82 16.43 29.49
N ASN A 576 -3.62 16.23 28.18
CA ASN A 576 -4.68 15.88 27.24
C ASN A 576 -5.30 14.52 27.60
N VAL A 577 -6.64 14.47 27.60
CA VAL A 577 -7.40 13.26 27.90
C VAL A 577 -7.68 12.50 26.60
N PHE A 578 -7.20 11.27 26.49
CA PHE A 578 -7.40 10.42 25.31
C PHE A 578 -8.67 9.58 25.49
N ARG A 579 -9.55 9.61 24.48
CA ARG A 579 -10.76 8.78 24.45
C ARG A 579 -10.44 7.44 23.81
N ILE A 580 -10.84 6.34 24.45
CA ILE A 580 -10.59 4.97 24.00
C ILE A 580 -11.91 4.20 23.98
N ALA A 581 -12.28 3.67 22.81
CA ALA A 581 -13.36 2.70 22.69
C ALA A 581 -12.81 1.29 22.96
N GLN A 582 -13.33 0.64 24.00
CA GLN A 582 -13.15 -0.80 24.21
C GLN A 582 -14.33 -1.54 23.56
N LEU A 583 -14.01 -2.59 22.80
CA LEU A 583 -15.01 -3.44 22.17
C LEU A 583 -14.49 -4.87 22.01
N ARG A 584 -15.40 -5.81 21.78
CA ARG A 584 -15.04 -7.19 21.41
C ARG A 584 -15.09 -7.35 19.89
N ASN A 585 -14.17 -8.14 19.35
CA ASN A 585 -14.20 -8.56 17.95
C ASN A 585 -15.56 -9.22 17.65
N PRO A 586 -16.43 -8.62 16.80
CA PRO A 586 -17.77 -9.11 16.57
C PRO A 586 -17.78 -10.35 15.66
N LEU A 587 -16.72 -10.59 14.90
CA LEU A 587 -16.61 -11.72 13.97
C LEU A 587 -16.48 -13.07 14.71
N GLN A 588 -16.72 -14.15 13.96
CA GLN A 588 -16.36 -15.52 14.37
C GLN A 588 -14.90 -15.88 13.98
N ALA A 589 -14.23 -14.98 13.26
CA ALA A 589 -12.84 -15.07 12.83
C ALA A 589 -11.97 -14.07 13.62
N PRO A 590 -10.64 -14.25 13.70
CA PRO A 590 -9.77 -13.19 14.19
C PRO A 590 -9.77 -12.00 13.23
N LEU A 591 -9.55 -10.82 13.78
CA LEU A 591 -9.10 -9.65 13.03
C LEU A 591 -7.57 -9.72 12.97
N LEU A 592 -6.99 -9.55 11.79
CA LEU A 592 -5.55 -9.47 11.60
C LEU A 592 -5.08 -8.05 11.94
N ALA A 593 -3.83 -7.89 12.34
CA ALA A 593 -3.26 -6.55 12.48
C ALA A 593 -3.31 -5.78 11.14
N GLY A 594 -3.68 -4.50 11.20
CA GLY A 594 -3.83 -3.64 10.03
C GLY A 594 -4.41 -2.26 10.38
N MET A 595 -4.39 -1.35 9.41
CA MET A 595 -5.00 -0.02 9.53
C MET A 595 -6.52 -0.11 9.69
N ALA A 596 -7.07 0.82 10.47
CA ALA A 596 -8.49 1.03 10.66
C ALA A 596 -8.82 2.52 10.62
N ASP A 597 -9.69 2.91 9.70
CA ASP A 597 -10.25 4.25 9.63
C ASP A 597 -11.44 4.35 10.58
N VAL A 598 -11.39 5.32 11.50
CA VAL A 598 -12.37 5.51 12.56
C VAL A 598 -13.25 6.70 12.23
N TYR A 599 -14.55 6.46 12.20
CA TYR A 599 -15.60 7.44 11.95
C TYR A 599 -16.54 7.53 13.15
N VAL A 600 -17.02 8.73 13.47
CA VAL A 600 -18.10 8.99 14.43
C VAL A 600 -19.17 9.78 13.68
N ASP A 601 -20.41 9.29 13.70
CA ASP A 601 -21.56 9.90 12.98
C ASP A 601 -21.35 10.17 11.48
N GLY A 602 -20.43 9.43 10.85
CA GLY A 602 -20.07 9.56 9.44
C GLY A 602 -18.92 10.53 9.17
N GLU A 603 -18.48 11.31 10.16
CA GLU A 603 -17.27 12.13 10.07
C GLU A 603 -16.03 11.28 10.35
N TYR A 604 -14.99 11.44 9.53
CA TYR A 604 -13.69 10.79 9.75
C TYR A 604 -12.94 11.46 10.90
N ILE A 605 -12.48 10.68 11.86
CA ILE A 605 -11.77 11.17 13.04
C ILE A 605 -10.25 10.94 12.89
N LEU A 606 -9.84 9.69 12.63
CA LEU A 606 -8.44 9.29 12.50
C LEU A 606 -8.31 7.90 11.88
N SER A 607 -7.12 7.57 11.38
CA SER A 607 -6.68 6.20 11.14
C SER A 607 -5.82 5.70 12.31
N THR A 608 -6.02 4.46 12.73
CA THR A 608 -5.23 3.80 13.78
C THR A 608 -4.87 2.36 13.38
N ASN A 609 -3.86 1.77 14.01
CA ASN A 609 -3.54 0.36 13.79
C ASN A 609 -4.28 -0.50 14.82
N ILE A 610 -5.00 -1.52 14.33
CA ILE A 610 -5.50 -2.62 15.16
C ILE A 610 -4.42 -3.71 15.19
N ALA A 611 -4.25 -4.36 16.34
CA ALA A 611 -3.40 -5.56 16.47
C ALA A 611 -4.13 -6.83 15.98
N THR A 612 -3.49 -8.00 15.96
CA THR A 612 -4.23 -9.25 15.73
C THR A 612 -5.11 -9.55 16.94
N VAL A 613 -6.43 -9.58 16.75
CA VAL A 613 -7.42 -9.83 17.82
C VAL A 613 -8.13 -11.15 17.53
N PRO A 614 -8.10 -12.15 18.45
CA PRO A 614 -8.78 -13.42 18.24
C PRO A 614 -10.30 -13.24 18.10
N ALA A 615 -11.00 -14.26 17.59
CA ALA A 615 -12.46 -14.27 17.54
C ALA A 615 -13.05 -13.99 18.95
N LYS A 616 -13.98 -13.04 19.04
CA LYS A 616 -14.56 -12.54 20.31
C LYS A 616 -13.57 -11.94 21.34
N GLY A 617 -12.29 -11.80 20.99
CA GLY A 617 -11.29 -11.13 21.83
C GLY A 617 -11.58 -9.64 22.05
N GLN A 618 -11.01 -9.06 23.11
CA GLN A 618 -11.10 -7.61 23.35
C GLN A 618 -10.09 -6.84 22.48
N MET A 619 -10.48 -5.63 22.08
CA MET A 619 -9.61 -4.67 21.41
C MET A 619 -9.88 -3.26 21.93
N GLU A 620 -8.93 -2.36 21.68
CA GLU A 620 -9.04 -0.94 22.01
C GLU A 620 -8.79 -0.10 20.76
N LEU A 621 -9.63 0.91 20.53
CA LEU A 621 -9.48 1.90 19.48
C LEU A 621 -9.33 3.28 20.11
N GLY A 622 -8.22 3.96 19.82
CA GLY A 622 -8.07 5.38 20.16
C GLY A 622 -9.03 6.22 19.32
N LEU A 623 -9.78 7.13 19.96
CA LEU A 623 -10.75 8.02 19.32
C LEU A 623 -10.30 9.50 19.33
N GLY A 624 -9.02 9.76 19.58
CA GLY A 624 -8.44 11.11 19.69
C GLY A 624 -8.50 11.70 21.11
N VAL A 625 -8.33 13.02 21.19
CA VAL A 625 -8.32 13.78 22.46
C VAL A 625 -9.71 14.35 22.75
N GLU A 626 -10.22 14.10 23.96
CA GLU A 626 -11.46 14.66 24.49
C GLU A 626 -11.21 16.03 25.10
N GLN A 627 -11.46 17.09 24.34
CA GLN A 627 -11.25 18.47 24.78
C GLN A 627 -12.23 18.94 25.86
N ALA A 628 -13.38 18.26 26.04
CA ALA A 628 -14.34 18.61 27.08
C ALA A 628 -13.89 18.22 28.50
N ILE A 629 -12.99 17.25 28.66
CA ILE A 629 -12.42 16.90 29.96
C ILE A 629 -11.10 17.68 30.13
N LYS A 630 -11.00 18.47 31.19
CA LYS A 630 -9.78 19.25 31.51
C LYS A 630 -9.10 18.63 32.72
N VAL A 631 -7.78 18.48 32.63
CA VAL A 631 -6.92 17.93 33.69
C VAL A 631 -5.79 18.89 33.97
N ALA A 632 -5.50 19.14 35.24
CA ALA A 632 -4.32 19.85 35.69
C ALA A 632 -3.53 18.98 36.68
N ARG A 633 -2.20 18.98 36.58
CA ARG A 633 -1.30 18.29 37.50
C ARG A 633 -0.46 19.30 38.26
N ASN A 634 -0.68 19.37 39.56
CA ASN A 634 0.02 20.24 40.49
C ASN A 634 0.95 19.38 41.37
N THR A 635 2.20 19.81 41.57
CA THR A 635 3.17 19.10 42.42
C THR A 635 3.78 20.02 43.46
N PHE A 636 3.81 19.56 44.70
CA PHE A 636 4.44 20.24 45.83
C PHE A 636 5.63 19.42 46.31
N TYR A 637 6.69 20.12 46.72
CA TYR A 637 7.95 19.54 47.22
C TYR A 637 8.36 20.25 48.49
N GLU A 638 8.68 19.50 49.53
CA GLU A 638 9.26 19.98 50.78
C GLU A 638 10.44 19.07 51.17
N GLU A 639 11.55 19.67 51.59
CA GLU A 639 12.73 18.92 52.05
C GLU A 639 12.88 19.09 53.57
N VAL A 640 12.72 17.99 54.30
CA VAL A 640 12.78 17.97 55.77
C VAL A 640 13.98 17.15 56.20
N ARG A 641 14.84 17.71 57.06
CA ARG A 641 15.92 16.96 57.72
C ARG A 641 15.37 16.33 59.00
N SER A 642 15.56 15.03 59.17
CA SER A 642 15.10 14.29 60.34
C SER A 642 16.20 13.37 60.89
N GLY A 643 16.25 13.22 62.22
CA GLY A 643 17.24 12.40 62.92
C GLY A 643 17.83 13.08 64.15
N GLU A 644 18.27 12.27 65.12
CA GLU A 644 19.08 12.72 66.26
C GLU A 644 20.58 12.70 65.90
N THR A 645 21.39 13.33 66.76
CA THR A 645 22.79 13.80 66.57
C THR A 645 23.82 12.82 65.97
N ILE A 646 23.49 11.55 65.74
CA ILE A 646 24.40 10.50 65.24
C ILE A 646 24.01 10.00 63.84
N VAL A 647 22.74 10.04 63.43
CA VAL A 647 22.30 9.63 62.08
C VAL A 647 21.20 10.57 61.57
N SER A 648 21.52 11.34 60.54
CA SER A 648 20.59 12.25 59.86
C SER A 648 20.14 11.70 58.51
N PHE A 649 18.86 11.90 58.21
CA PHE A 649 18.22 11.57 56.94
C PHE A 649 17.67 12.85 56.30
N ASN A 650 17.70 12.89 54.96
CA ASN A 650 16.89 13.84 54.20
C ASN A 650 15.59 13.13 53.81
N GLU A 651 14.45 13.65 54.27
CA GLU A 651 13.11 13.28 53.80
C GLU A 651 12.69 14.27 52.71
N LEU A 652 12.65 13.79 51.46
CA LEU A 652 12.07 14.54 50.35
C LEU A 652 10.57 14.21 50.32
N ARG A 653 9.72 15.17 50.69
CA ARG A 653 8.26 15.00 50.76
C ARG A 653 7.65 15.56 49.48
N HIS A 654 6.94 14.71 48.76
CA HIS A 654 6.31 15.02 47.50
C HIS A 654 4.80 14.85 47.62
N LYS A 655 4.05 15.82 47.10
CA LYS A 655 2.60 15.71 46.92
C LYS A 655 2.28 15.94 45.45
N VAL A 656 1.61 14.97 44.83
CA VAL A 656 1.01 15.11 43.50
C VAL A 656 -0.48 15.30 43.68
N GLN A 657 -1.03 16.31 43.04
CA GLN A 657 -2.46 16.61 42.98
C GLN A 657 -2.89 16.67 41.52
N VAL A 658 -3.95 15.95 41.17
CA VAL A 658 -4.54 15.93 39.82
C VAL A 658 -5.97 16.41 39.92
N ASP A 659 -6.23 17.61 39.39
CA ASP A 659 -7.55 18.22 39.35
C ASP A 659 -8.20 17.89 37.99
N ILE A 660 -9.39 17.29 38.02
CA ILE A 660 -10.11 16.81 36.83
C ILE A 660 -11.48 17.47 36.76
N LYS A 661 -11.82 18.07 35.63
CA LYS A 661 -13.13 18.66 35.36
C LYS A 661 -13.76 18.06 34.10
N ASN A 662 -14.89 17.39 34.27
CA ASN A 662 -15.66 16.80 33.19
C ASN A 662 -16.71 17.79 32.67
N ASN A 663 -16.50 18.43 31.51
CA ASN A 663 -17.51 19.31 30.91
C ASN A 663 -18.49 18.58 29.98
N LEU A 664 -18.48 17.24 29.90
CA LEU A 664 -19.45 16.48 29.12
C LEU A 664 -20.85 16.49 29.78
N PRO A 665 -21.93 16.28 28.99
CA PRO A 665 -23.29 16.11 29.51
C PRO A 665 -23.57 14.71 30.11
N ARG A 666 -22.54 13.86 30.24
CA ARG A 666 -22.61 12.48 30.74
C ARG A 666 -21.49 12.18 31.73
N VAL A 667 -21.65 11.12 32.53
CA VAL A 667 -20.60 10.59 33.41
C VAL A 667 -19.40 10.14 32.57
N ALA A 668 -18.18 10.43 33.03
CA ALA A 668 -16.94 10.02 32.39
C ALA A 668 -16.16 9.05 33.28
N ARG A 669 -15.85 7.85 32.75
CA ARG A 669 -14.92 6.89 33.35
C ARG A 669 -13.49 7.26 32.98
N ILE A 670 -12.71 7.73 33.94
CA ILE A 670 -11.36 8.26 33.71
C ILE A 670 -10.32 7.38 34.42
N GLU A 671 -9.37 6.86 33.65
CA GLU A 671 -8.17 6.19 34.12
C GLU A 671 -7.00 7.17 34.10
N VAL A 672 -6.48 7.54 35.28
CA VAL A 672 -5.34 8.44 35.42
C VAL A 672 -4.11 7.63 35.75
N ARG A 673 -3.10 7.66 34.88
CA ARG A 673 -1.85 6.90 35.04
C ARG A 673 -0.74 7.83 35.55
N GLU A 674 -0.02 7.37 36.56
CA GLU A 674 1.08 8.11 37.20
C GLU A 674 2.22 7.14 37.54
N ARG A 675 3.42 7.66 37.79
CA ARG A 675 4.56 6.85 38.27
C ARG A 675 5.20 7.49 39.50
N LEU A 676 5.65 6.62 40.41
CA LEU A 676 6.54 6.99 41.50
C LEU A 676 7.98 6.56 41.17
N PRO A 677 8.99 7.28 41.70
CA PRO A 677 10.38 6.90 41.53
C PRO A 677 10.64 5.57 42.24
N ILE A 678 11.46 4.72 41.62
CA ILE A 678 11.96 3.48 42.24
C ILE A 678 13.47 3.58 42.49
N PRO A 679 13.97 3.10 43.65
CA PRO A 679 15.39 3.07 43.90
C PRO A 679 16.10 2.08 42.96
N TYR A 680 17.33 2.43 42.54
CA TYR A 680 18.21 1.46 41.88
C TYR A 680 18.56 0.31 42.83
N GLU A 681 18.85 -0.86 42.27
CA GLU A 681 19.26 -2.03 43.05
C GLU A 681 20.54 -1.73 43.86
N GLY A 682 20.48 -1.95 45.18
CA GLY A 682 21.55 -1.62 46.12
C GLY A 682 21.60 -0.15 46.58
N ALA A 683 20.72 0.74 46.10
CA ALA A 683 20.66 2.12 46.58
C ALA A 683 20.12 2.19 48.03
N LYS A 684 20.76 3.01 48.87
CA LYS A 684 20.29 3.31 50.24
C LYS A 684 19.19 4.38 50.22
N VAL A 685 18.13 4.12 49.47
CA VAL A 685 16.99 5.02 49.24
C VAL A 685 15.72 4.23 49.45
N ASP A 686 14.82 4.74 50.29
CA ASP A 686 13.51 4.13 50.54
C ASP A 686 12.39 5.08 50.09
N VAL A 687 11.37 4.55 49.41
CA VAL A 687 10.26 5.32 48.84
C VAL A 687 8.96 4.86 49.49
N GLN A 688 8.43 5.69 50.38
CA GLN A 688 7.28 5.39 51.22
C GLN A 688 6.07 6.21 50.73
N ILE A 689 4.94 5.54 50.45
CA ILE A 689 3.67 6.20 50.15
C ILE A 689 2.99 6.51 51.49
N ASP A 690 2.62 7.77 51.72
CA ASP A 690 2.03 8.23 52.98
C ASP A 690 0.50 8.29 52.91
N SER A 691 -0.05 8.87 51.84
CA SER A 691 -1.50 8.95 51.61
C SER A 691 -1.85 8.91 50.12
N VAL A 692 -2.99 8.33 49.77
CA VAL A 692 -3.54 8.30 48.41
C VAL A 692 -5.06 8.45 48.48
N LEU A 693 -5.62 9.42 47.77
CA LEU A 693 -7.05 9.73 47.78
C LEU A 693 -7.54 10.13 46.37
N PRO A 694 -8.56 9.45 45.80
CA PRO A 694 -9.07 8.14 46.18
C PRO A 694 -7.98 7.05 46.00
N GLY A 695 -8.22 5.84 46.50
CA GLY A 695 -7.24 4.75 46.38
C GLY A 695 -6.89 4.40 44.92
N TRP A 696 -5.61 4.16 44.66
CA TRP A 696 -5.10 3.70 43.36
C TRP A 696 -4.74 2.20 43.36
N GLU A 697 -4.51 1.65 42.18
CA GLU A 697 -3.97 0.30 41.98
C GLU A 697 -2.61 0.34 41.25
N LYS A 698 -1.79 -0.71 41.41
CA LYS A 698 -0.52 -0.84 40.69
C LYS A 698 -0.76 -0.98 39.18
N TYR A 699 0.16 -0.45 38.39
CA TYR A 699 0.08 -0.47 36.93
C TYR A 699 1.46 -0.67 36.30
N GLU A 700 1.64 -1.78 35.59
CA GLU A 700 2.94 -2.18 35.04
C GLU A 700 3.04 -2.02 33.51
N GLN A 701 2.01 -1.49 32.83
CA GLN A 701 2.01 -1.22 31.37
C GLN A 701 2.28 -2.48 30.49
N GLU A 702 1.87 -3.66 30.96
CA GLU A 702 2.00 -4.91 30.22
C GLU A 702 1.32 -4.84 28.84
N GLU A 703 0.16 -4.16 28.75
CA GLU A 703 -0.66 -4.10 27.54
C GLU A 703 0.01 -3.38 26.36
N ARG A 704 1.11 -2.66 26.60
CA ARG A 704 1.88 -1.96 25.55
C ARG A 704 3.18 -2.67 25.16
N ASN A 705 3.44 -3.88 25.68
CA ASN A 705 4.73 -4.59 25.54
C ASN A 705 5.95 -3.75 26.00
N ALA A 706 5.74 -2.80 26.91
CA ALA A 706 6.75 -1.87 27.40
C ALA A 706 6.58 -1.70 28.92
N PRO A 707 6.93 -2.72 29.72
CA PRO A 707 6.58 -2.75 31.13
C PRO A 707 7.34 -1.71 31.94
N ILE A 708 6.67 -1.12 32.93
CA ILE A 708 7.21 -0.10 33.84
C ILE A 708 7.16 -0.58 35.29
N LYS A 709 8.17 -0.20 36.07
CA LYS A 709 8.18 -0.38 37.53
C LYS A 709 7.78 0.94 38.21
N GLY A 710 7.05 0.85 39.32
CA GLY A 710 6.60 2.02 40.08
C GLY A 710 5.40 2.76 39.47
N GLY A 711 4.75 2.20 38.44
CA GLY A 711 3.51 2.75 37.89
C GLY A 711 2.29 2.45 38.76
N TYR A 712 1.36 3.41 38.78
CA TYR A 712 0.08 3.34 39.47
C TYR A 712 -1.02 3.94 38.59
N ARG A 713 -2.28 3.57 38.85
CA ARG A 713 -3.43 4.20 38.20
C ARG A 713 -4.61 4.40 39.14
N TRP A 714 -5.27 5.54 39.01
CA TRP A 714 -6.62 5.75 39.54
C TRP A 714 -7.66 5.39 38.47
N ARG A 715 -8.81 4.88 38.91
CA ARG A 715 -10.01 4.71 38.08
C ARG A 715 -11.18 5.38 38.79
N VAL A 716 -11.73 6.42 38.18
CA VAL A 716 -12.77 7.26 38.80
C VAL A 716 -13.90 7.52 37.82
N GLU A 717 -15.13 7.61 38.34
CA GLU A 717 -16.29 8.08 37.59
C GLU A 717 -16.56 9.54 37.98
N VAL A 718 -16.43 10.46 37.01
CA VAL A 718 -16.68 11.89 37.22
C VAL A 718 -18.07 12.25 36.66
N PRO A 719 -19.00 12.76 37.49
CA PRO A 719 -20.35 13.11 37.04
C PRO A 719 -20.37 14.10 35.86
N ALA A 720 -21.49 14.13 35.14
CA ALA A 720 -21.73 15.13 34.10
C ALA A 720 -21.59 16.55 34.68
N LYS A 721 -20.82 17.41 34.01
CA LYS A 721 -20.47 18.78 34.46
C LYS A 721 -19.76 18.87 35.84
N GLY A 722 -19.32 17.74 36.41
CA GLY A 722 -18.67 17.67 37.72
C GLY A 722 -17.15 17.71 37.65
N ASP A 723 -16.53 17.70 38.83
CA ASP A 723 -15.09 17.68 39.05
C ASP A 723 -14.71 16.68 40.14
N ILE A 724 -13.44 16.27 40.14
CA ILE A 724 -12.83 15.44 41.18
C ILE A 724 -11.36 15.84 41.37
N ASN A 725 -10.89 15.73 42.61
CA ASN A 725 -9.50 15.89 42.99
C ASN A 725 -8.90 14.50 43.31
N LEU A 726 -7.76 14.18 42.71
CA LEU A 726 -6.94 13.03 43.06
C LEU A 726 -5.65 13.53 43.73
N SER A 727 -5.14 12.81 44.72
CA SER A 727 -3.87 13.13 45.36
C SER A 727 -3.10 11.90 45.81
N VAL A 728 -1.77 12.01 45.77
CA VAL A 728 -0.83 11.13 46.47
C VAL A 728 0.22 11.97 47.19
N ASP A 729 0.42 11.67 48.46
CA ASP A 729 1.56 12.13 49.24
C ASP A 729 2.52 10.95 49.40
N TYR A 730 3.79 11.15 49.08
CA TYR A 730 4.84 10.14 49.24
C TYR A 730 6.16 10.81 49.66
N LYS A 731 7.05 10.05 50.31
CA LYS A 731 8.36 10.55 50.72
C LYS A 731 9.50 9.64 50.28
N ILE A 732 10.60 10.27 49.89
CA ILE A 732 11.87 9.61 49.57
C ILE A 732 12.82 9.83 50.75
N LYS A 733 13.21 8.76 51.43
CA LYS A 733 14.20 8.78 52.51
C LYS A 733 15.58 8.48 51.95
N THR A 734 16.52 9.38 52.20
CA THR A 734 17.93 9.24 51.80
C THR A 734 18.84 9.52 52.99
N PHE A 735 20.00 8.86 53.04
CA PHE A 735 21.07 9.24 53.97
C PHE A 735 21.70 10.56 53.51
N VAL A 736 22.15 11.41 54.44
CA VAL A 736 22.73 12.72 54.11
C VAL A 736 23.96 12.62 53.19
N ASP A 737 24.72 11.52 53.27
CA ASP A 737 25.89 11.26 52.42
C ASP A 737 25.54 10.75 50.99
N SER A 738 24.26 10.62 50.65
CA SER A 738 23.79 10.11 49.35
C SER A 738 23.37 11.24 48.40
N GLU A 739 24.05 11.36 47.26
CA GLU A 739 23.68 12.32 46.21
C GLU A 739 22.74 11.70 45.16
N LEU A 740 21.76 12.49 44.69
CA LEU A 740 20.78 12.05 43.69
C LEU A 740 21.35 12.21 42.28
N ILE A 741 22.09 11.20 41.81
CA ILE A 741 22.79 11.24 40.52
C ILE A 741 21.79 11.23 39.34
N GLY A 742 21.72 12.32 38.59
CA GLY A 742 21.10 12.38 37.26
C GLY A 742 19.59 12.63 37.20
N GLY A 743 18.96 13.10 38.28
CA GLY A 743 17.53 13.46 38.30
C GLY A 743 17.26 14.85 38.86
N ASN A 744 16.16 15.50 38.44
CA ASN A 744 15.71 16.74 39.07
C ASN A 744 15.08 16.41 40.43
N ARG A 745 15.70 16.88 41.53
CA ARG A 745 15.20 16.68 42.92
C ARG A 745 13.74 17.13 43.12
N ARG A 746 13.21 18.02 42.28
CA ARG A 746 11.81 18.51 42.35
C ARG A 746 10.81 17.65 41.57
N GLU A 747 11.26 16.77 40.68
CA GLU A 747 10.42 15.97 39.77
C GLU A 747 10.43 14.47 40.13
N GLY A 748 10.45 14.12 41.41
CA GLY A 748 10.27 12.73 41.85
C GLY A 748 9.09 12.06 41.15
#